data_AF-A0A535T5X6-F1
#
_entry.id   AF-A0A535T5X6-F1
#
_cell.length_a   1.000
_cell.length_b   1.000
_cell.length_c   1.000
_cell.angle_alpha   90.00
_cell.angle_beta   90.00
_cell.angle_gamma   90.00
#
_symmetry.space_group_name_H-M   'P 1'
#
loop_
_entity.id
_entity.type
_entity.pdbx_description
1 polymer ?
#
loop_
_entity_poly.entity_id
_entity_poly.type
_entity_poly.pdbx_seq_one_letter_code
_entity_poly.pdbx_strand_id
1 'polypeptide(L)'
;MKTRPVPRSRRRLRKEAVQSKTRRRARSGRSHRVGSRAWLLRASLVAVITISAVGLLGTGGTIGVVDYFAGDLPSIGQLQSSKLEQTTRIVDRNGNLIAAVYHENRTVVPLSKISKNLQAATIDTEDRTFYSNSGVDYRRLLIAIAYDLTHPSSTLGGSTITQQVVKNDVLDTAEAQSRTVSRKFRELVLAEEMERRYTKQQILELYLNTINYGNGAWGVEAASETYFGVHASDLSWAQATFLAGLPQAPALYDPFGTAEQLQAVNQRWRQVLDGVVAVGDLSGREADGLYGSDQIEKMIAAHKAAPPSPSPVTAHFVDYVKQYVLQRYGPTALYEGGLTITTTLDLGMQAVADKEVKAGVQRYRSRAVNTGAMLVMNPNDGEILAMVGSADYNNDAIRGQVNLTGVDPLGWRGVGSSFKVYTYGAALEAGLLTPASLLNDANSVIGGHTFSDWDAKHEGWIPLRTALAQSRNLPALWTYSAEGGARVADFMHRLGVTASLENVNGVSTTLGHDALSMAEHLAAYSAFDNGGYRVSPHSVLKVTDPAGNVLESFDPSAGRVQVISPDLAYLMTDLLRGPVKLYLGALGNRPVAGKSGTTEAYTGSIFIGYTPNLAVAASLMHIDAGPTCKSGYARLATNFPPSGWQCPTSVLFGEDVGIGVWKPFLDAYYSSHSWPAAWKAPFGIVTHQVCKYDGGLVGTGGYTEIFLKGVGEPNYQCGGNPYPGETPYVAPLPTALPSPSPSPSH
;
A
#
# COMPACT_ATOMS: atom_id res chain seq x y z
N MET A 1 -27.93 -63.09 29.40
CA MET A 1 -29.32 -63.50 29.73
C MET A 1 -29.99 -62.33 30.45
N LYS A 2 -31.21 -61.89 30.09
CA LYS A 2 -32.50 -62.40 30.61
C LYS A 2 -32.51 -62.51 32.15
N THR A 3 -33.39 -61.92 32.96
CA THR A 3 -34.53 -60.98 32.90
C THR A 3 -35.14 -60.96 34.33
N ARG A 4 -35.95 -59.95 34.68
CA ARG A 4 -36.98 -59.89 35.77
C ARG A 4 -37.41 -61.24 36.42
N PRO A 5 -37.72 -61.30 37.75
CA PRO A 5 -38.95 -60.65 38.24
C PRO A 5 -39.01 -60.10 39.70
N VAL A 6 -40.15 -59.44 39.96
CA VAL A 6 -40.78 -58.95 41.21
C VAL A 6 -41.23 -60.17 42.07
N PRO A 7 -41.22 -60.21 43.44
CA PRO A 7 -42.25 -59.51 44.24
C PRO A 7 -42.13 -59.28 45.79
N ARG A 8 -43.12 -58.48 46.30
CA ARG A 8 -43.91 -58.65 47.55
C ARG A 8 -43.40 -58.25 48.96
N SER A 9 -44.21 -57.36 49.57
CA SER A 9 -44.65 -57.37 51.00
C SER A 9 -43.63 -56.85 52.06
N ARG A 10 -43.93 -56.36 53.27
CA ARG A 10 -45.09 -56.29 54.24
C ARG A 10 -44.83 -55.02 55.15
N ARG A 11 -45.55 -54.56 56.22
CA ARG A 11 -46.70 -55.00 57.06
C ARG A 11 -47.32 -53.80 57.86
N ARG A 12 -48.60 -53.40 57.63
CA ARG A 12 -49.59 -52.93 58.67
C ARG A 12 -49.29 -51.60 59.48
N LEU A 13 -50.18 -50.94 60.26
CA LEU A 13 -51.59 -51.19 60.72
C LEU A 13 -52.31 -49.90 61.26
N ARG A 14 -53.61 -49.69 60.94
CA ARG A 14 -54.65 -48.87 61.68
C ARG A 14 -54.33 -47.37 61.97
N LYS A 15 -55.25 -46.45 62.33
CA LYS A 15 -56.69 -46.34 62.72
C LYS A 15 -57.23 -45.00 62.08
N GLU A 16 -58.50 -44.59 61.98
CA GLU A 16 -59.89 -45.12 62.05
C GLU A 16 -60.80 -44.02 61.40
N ALA A 17 -61.72 -44.27 60.46
CA ALA A 17 -63.15 -44.62 60.60
C ALA A 17 -64.03 -43.63 61.43
N VAL A 18 -65.26 -43.22 61.06
CA VAL A 18 -65.97 -43.20 59.74
C VAL A 18 -67.26 -42.30 59.79
N GLN A 19 -67.85 -42.05 58.62
CA GLN A 19 -69.22 -41.56 58.25
C GLN A 19 -70.40 -41.64 59.27
N SER A 20 -71.57 -40.97 59.13
CA SER A 20 -72.05 -39.77 58.38
C SER A 20 -73.58 -39.55 58.60
N LYS A 21 -74.14 -38.36 58.26
CA LYS A 21 -75.58 -38.09 57.94
C LYS A 21 -76.60 -38.25 59.13
N THR A 22 -77.79 -37.61 59.21
CA THR A 22 -78.47 -36.57 58.40
C THR A 22 -79.60 -35.81 59.16
N ARG A 23 -79.94 -34.60 58.66
CA ARG A 23 -81.30 -33.96 58.57
C ARG A 23 -82.03 -33.31 59.79
N ARG A 24 -82.19 -31.98 59.63
CA ARG A 24 -83.45 -31.15 59.64
C ARG A 24 -84.06 -30.54 60.94
N ARG A 25 -84.12 -29.19 60.90
CA ARG A 25 -85.24 -28.27 61.31
C ARG A 25 -85.55 -28.13 62.83
N ALA A 26 -85.98 -26.95 63.34
CA ALA A 26 -86.16 -25.61 62.76
C ALA A 26 -86.24 -24.46 63.81
N ARG A 27 -86.11 -23.20 63.31
CA ARG A 27 -86.63 -21.91 63.87
C ARG A 27 -86.24 -21.47 65.30
N SER A 28 -85.45 -20.38 65.38
CA SER A 28 -85.85 -19.02 65.83
C SER A 28 -84.67 -18.26 66.49
N GLY A 29 -84.75 -16.92 66.57
CA GLY A 29 -83.75 -16.07 67.26
C GLY A 29 -83.10 -14.96 66.42
N ARG A 30 -83.46 -13.70 66.70
CA ARG A 30 -82.64 -12.48 66.48
C ARG A 30 -81.72 -12.31 67.71
N SER A 31 -80.60 -11.59 67.73
CA SER A 31 -79.77 -10.86 66.74
C SER A 31 -78.36 -10.68 67.36
N HIS A 32 -77.30 -10.31 66.62
CA HIS A 32 -76.89 -8.90 66.45
C HIS A 32 -75.93 -8.75 65.25
N ARG A 33 -76.04 -7.63 64.52
CA ARG A 33 -75.08 -7.21 63.48
C ARG A 33 -74.19 -6.09 64.02
N VAL A 34 -72.94 -6.39 64.38
CA VAL A 34 -71.83 -5.42 64.43
C VAL A 34 -70.56 -6.12 63.94
N GLY A 35 -69.79 -5.51 63.03
CA GLY A 35 -68.45 -5.99 62.66
C GLY A 35 -68.08 -5.97 61.16
N SER A 36 -69.01 -6.31 60.25
CA SER A 36 -68.64 -6.61 58.85
C SER A 36 -68.03 -5.43 58.06
N ARG A 37 -68.53 -4.20 58.24
CA ARG A 37 -67.97 -3.01 57.58
C ARG A 37 -66.55 -2.68 58.05
N ALA A 38 -66.26 -2.82 59.35
CA ALA A 38 -64.94 -2.51 59.91
C ALA A 38 -63.87 -3.51 59.44
N TRP A 39 -64.22 -4.79 59.29
CA TRP A 39 -63.30 -5.79 58.75
C TRP A 39 -63.03 -5.57 57.26
N LEU A 40 -64.06 -5.31 56.45
CA LEU A 40 -63.89 -5.00 55.02
C LEU A 40 -63.06 -3.73 54.79
N LEU A 41 -63.32 -2.65 55.55
CA LEU A 41 -62.54 -1.42 55.46
C LEU A 41 -61.07 -1.62 55.88
N ARG A 42 -60.80 -2.44 56.90
CA ARG A 42 -59.42 -2.80 57.28
C ARG A 42 -58.74 -3.67 56.23
N ALA A 43 -59.45 -4.63 55.64
CA ALA A 43 -58.92 -5.48 54.57
C ALA A 43 -58.61 -4.67 53.30
N SER A 44 -59.48 -3.75 52.89
CA SER A 44 -59.21 -2.85 51.76
C SER A 44 -58.11 -1.83 52.07
N LEU A 45 -58.03 -1.30 53.31
CA LEU A 45 -56.94 -0.41 53.72
C LEU A 45 -55.59 -1.15 53.72
N VAL A 46 -55.54 -2.38 54.23
CA VAL A 46 -54.33 -3.22 54.18
C VAL A 46 -53.97 -3.60 52.74
N ALA A 47 -54.95 -3.89 51.86
CA ALA A 47 -54.68 -4.12 50.45
C ALA A 47 -54.10 -2.87 49.76
N VAL A 48 -54.68 -1.68 50.00
CA VAL A 48 -54.15 -0.41 49.49
C VAL A 48 -52.76 -0.13 50.05
N ILE A 49 -52.53 -0.28 51.36
CA ILE A 49 -51.21 -0.09 51.97
C ILE A 49 -50.19 -1.08 51.38
N THR A 50 -50.54 -2.35 51.18
CA THR A 50 -49.64 -3.33 50.56
C THR A 50 -49.35 -2.98 49.09
N ILE A 51 -50.35 -2.56 48.31
CA ILE A 51 -50.16 -2.12 46.92
C ILE A 51 -49.32 -0.85 46.85
N SER A 52 -49.56 0.13 47.73
CA SER A 52 -48.76 1.35 47.84
C SER A 52 -47.35 1.10 48.37
N ALA A 53 -47.15 0.12 49.25
CA ALA A 53 -45.83 -0.28 49.75
C ALA A 53 -45.04 -1.06 48.70
N VAL A 54 -45.67 -1.96 47.94
CA VAL A 54 -45.07 -2.59 46.75
C VAL A 54 -44.80 -1.55 45.67
N GLY A 55 -45.67 -0.55 45.51
CA GLY A 55 -45.45 0.60 44.63
C GLY A 55 -44.26 1.46 45.07
N LEU A 56 -44.13 1.75 46.37
CA LEU A 56 -43.03 2.54 46.94
C LEU A 56 -41.69 1.79 46.97
N LEU A 57 -41.71 0.48 47.22
CA LEU A 57 -40.53 -0.39 47.06
C LEU A 57 -40.17 -0.56 45.57
N GLY A 58 -41.17 -0.56 44.68
CA GLY A 58 -41.01 -0.51 43.23
C GLY A 58 -40.34 0.79 42.78
N THR A 59 -40.87 1.95 43.18
CA THR A 59 -40.29 3.25 42.81
C THR A 59 -38.94 3.51 43.49
N GLY A 60 -38.78 3.12 44.76
CA GLY A 60 -37.49 3.17 45.45
C GLY A 60 -36.46 2.23 44.81
N GLY A 61 -36.90 1.05 44.37
CA GLY A 61 -36.09 0.12 43.60
C GLY A 61 -35.71 0.66 42.22
N THR A 62 -36.63 1.27 41.47
CA THR A 62 -36.29 1.90 40.18
C THR A 62 -35.43 3.13 40.34
N ILE A 63 -35.62 3.93 41.40
CA ILE A 63 -34.71 5.05 41.72
C ILE A 63 -33.31 4.52 42.04
N GLY A 64 -33.18 3.49 42.89
CA GLY A 64 -31.88 2.87 43.18
C GLY A 64 -31.21 2.22 41.97
N VAL A 65 -31.98 1.63 41.05
CA VAL A 65 -31.49 1.08 39.77
C VAL A 65 -31.06 2.21 38.82
N VAL A 66 -31.82 3.31 38.74
CA VAL A 66 -31.42 4.50 37.98
C VAL A 66 -30.13 5.08 38.55
N ASP A 67 -30.05 5.35 39.85
CA ASP A 67 -28.89 5.95 40.51
C ASP A 67 -27.62 5.09 40.33
N TYR A 68 -27.75 3.77 40.52
CA TYR A 68 -26.66 2.80 40.34
C TYR A 68 -26.16 2.65 38.90
N PHE A 69 -27.02 2.81 37.88
CA PHE A 69 -26.61 2.67 36.47
C PHE A 69 -26.39 4.00 35.73
N ALA A 70 -26.88 5.13 36.25
CA ALA A 70 -26.76 6.45 35.65
C ALA A 70 -25.45 7.18 35.99
N GLY A 71 -24.82 6.87 37.13
CA GLY A 71 -23.59 7.53 37.58
C GLY A 71 -22.41 7.43 36.60
N ASP A 72 -22.32 6.31 35.86
CA ASP A 72 -21.23 6.00 34.92
C ASP A 72 -21.71 5.95 33.45
N LEU A 73 -22.66 6.79 33.04
CA LEU A 73 -23.14 6.81 31.64
C LEU A 73 -22.17 7.55 30.70
N PRO A 74 -21.82 6.98 29.53
CA PRO A 74 -20.99 7.66 28.53
C PRO A 74 -21.62 8.96 28.01
N SER A 75 -20.78 9.98 27.76
CA SER A 75 -21.25 11.30 27.34
C SER A 75 -21.58 11.35 25.84
N ILE A 76 -22.87 11.31 25.48
CA ILE A 76 -23.34 11.43 24.09
C ILE A 76 -23.21 12.84 23.47
N GLY A 77 -22.39 13.72 24.04
CA GLY A 77 -22.37 15.16 23.71
C GLY A 77 -21.62 15.55 22.42
N GLN A 78 -20.99 14.59 21.73
CA GLN A 78 -20.13 14.86 20.56
C GLN A 78 -20.30 13.89 19.39
N LEU A 79 -21.33 13.02 19.41
CA LEU A 79 -21.59 12.08 18.32
C LEU A 79 -21.88 12.86 17.02
N GLN A 80 -21.09 12.59 15.98
CA GLN A 80 -21.19 13.18 14.65
C GLN A 80 -20.75 12.13 13.63
N SER A 81 -21.53 11.94 12.58
CA SER A 81 -21.24 11.00 11.48
C SER A 81 -19.83 11.21 10.91
N SER A 82 -19.43 12.47 10.72
CA SER A 82 -18.10 12.86 10.23
C SER A 82 -16.90 12.54 11.15
N LYS A 83 -17.14 12.03 12.37
CA LYS A 83 -16.09 11.57 13.30
C LYS A 83 -15.95 10.05 13.37
N LEU A 84 -16.77 9.29 12.63
CA LEU A 84 -16.62 7.84 12.52
C LEU A 84 -15.31 7.49 11.79
N GLU A 85 -14.70 6.37 12.16
CA GLU A 85 -13.53 5.80 11.46
C GLU A 85 -13.84 5.60 9.98
N GLN A 86 -12.97 6.05 9.08
CA GLN A 86 -13.19 6.03 7.63
C GLN A 86 -12.02 5.44 6.84
N THR A 87 -12.38 4.82 5.72
CA THR A 87 -11.47 4.21 4.76
C THR A 87 -10.56 5.24 4.10
N THR A 88 -9.26 5.10 4.35
CA THR A 88 -8.23 5.82 3.58
C THR A 88 -8.14 5.24 2.18
N ARG A 89 -8.15 6.11 1.17
CA ARG A 89 -8.06 5.76 -0.26
C ARG A 89 -6.71 6.21 -0.82
N ILE A 90 -5.93 5.27 -1.34
CA ILE A 90 -4.68 5.51 -2.08
C ILE A 90 -5.03 5.52 -3.57
N VAL A 91 -4.80 6.64 -4.25
CA VAL A 91 -5.13 6.84 -5.67
C VAL A 91 -3.89 7.16 -6.52
N ASP A 92 -3.93 6.83 -7.81
CA ASP A 92 -2.88 7.17 -8.77
C ASP A 92 -2.83 8.68 -9.05
N ARG A 93 -1.85 9.12 -9.85
CA ARG A 93 -1.69 10.55 -10.19
C ARG A 93 -2.87 11.16 -10.95
N ASN A 94 -3.81 10.33 -11.44
CA ASN A 94 -5.00 10.71 -12.19
C ASN A 94 -6.30 10.57 -11.35
N GLY A 95 -6.22 10.07 -10.11
CA GLY A 95 -7.36 9.84 -9.22
C GLY A 95 -7.96 8.44 -9.25
N ASN A 96 -7.39 7.48 -9.99
CA ASN A 96 -7.84 6.09 -10.01
C ASN A 96 -7.50 5.38 -8.69
N LEU A 97 -8.44 4.66 -8.08
CA LEU A 97 -8.20 3.92 -6.84
C LEU A 97 -7.19 2.77 -7.05
N ILE A 98 -6.09 2.80 -6.29
CA ILE A 98 -5.07 1.74 -6.27
C ILE A 98 -5.33 0.77 -5.11
N ALA A 99 -5.65 1.32 -3.93
CA ALA A 99 -5.90 0.55 -2.71
C ALA A 99 -6.79 1.31 -1.72
N ALA A 100 -7.55 0.56 -0.94
CA ALA A 100 -8.24 1.04 0.26
C ALA A 100 -7.53 0.50 1.50
N VAL A 101 -7.43 1.32 2.56
CA VAL A 101 -6.78 0.97 3.83
C VAL A 101 -7.70 1.35 4.98
N TYR A 102 -8.04 0.37 5.82
CA TYR A 102 -9.04 0.50 6.88
C TYR A 102 -8.90 -0.59 7.95
N HIS A 103 -9.48 -0.35 9.12
CA HIS A 103 -9.94 -1.43 10.01
C HIS A 103 -11.40 -1.81 9.72
N GLU A 104 -12.27 -0.82 9.58
CA GLU A 104 -13.66 -0.96 9.13
C GLU A 104 -13.84 -0.25 7.78
N ASN A 105 -14.33 -0.95 6.73
CA ASN A 105 -14.53 -0.26 5.45
C ASN A 105 -15.76 0.66 5.56
N ARG A 106 -15.54 1.94 5.81
CA ARG A 106 -16.58 2.97 5.97
C ARG A 106 -16.27 4.20 5.13
N THR A 107 -17.30 4.72 4.46
CA THR A 107 -17.29 6.05 3.84
C THR A 107 -18.51 6.79 4.35
N VAL A 108 -18.31 7.96 4.98
CA VAL A 108 -19.42 8.70 5.58
C VAL A 108 -20.10 9.58 4.54
N VAL A 109 -21.42 9.40 4.40
CA VAL A 109 -22.26 10.22 3.51
C VAL A 109 -23.44 10.83 4.28
N PRO A 110 -23.81 12.10 4.00
CA PRO A 110 -24.95 12.72 4.66
C PRO A 110 -26.27 12.06 4.23
N LEU A 111 -27.33 12.16 5.05
CA LEU A 111 -28.63 11.52 4.78
C LEU A 111 -29.30 11.99 3.47
N SER A 112 -28.88 13.14 2.91
CA SER A 112 -29.28 13.64 1.60
C SER A 112 -28.63 12.90 0.42
N LYS A 113 -27.56 12.13 0.67
CA LYS A 113 -26.83 11.30 -0.29
C LYS A 113 -27.15 9.81 -0.18
N ILE A 114 -28.10 9.42 0.66
CA ILE A 114 -28.58 8.04 0.79
C ILE A 114 -29.94 7.90 0.11
N SER A 115 -30.14 6.87 -0.71
CA SER A 115 -31.39 6.61 -1.43
C SER A 115 -32.60 6.57 -0.50
N LYS A 116 -33.69 7.23 -0.91
CA LYS A 116 -34.94 7.24 -0.13
C LYS A 116 -35.58 5.86 -0.02
N ASN A 117 -35.37 5.00 -1.02
CA ASN A 117 -35.80 3.60 -1.01
C ASN A 117 -35.16 2.83 0.17
N LEU A 118 -33.88 3.08 0.46
CA LEU A 118 -33.22 2.46 1.61
C LEU A 118 -33.65 3.09 2.93
N GLN A 119 -33.75 4.43 3.00
CA GLN A 119 -34.23 5.11 4.20
C GLN A 119 -35.60 4.56 4.63
N ALA A 120 -36.50 4.32 3.68
CA ALA A 120 -37.77 3.63 3.92
C ALA A 120 -37.59 2.16 4.31
N ALA A 121 -36.94 1.34 3.47
CA ALA A 121 -36.79 -0.10 3.71
C ALA A 121 -36.12 -0.45 5.05
N THR A 122 -35.14 0.35 5.49
CA THR A 122 -34.50 0.21 6.81
C THR A 122 -35.47 0.51 7.94
N ILE A 123 -36.24 1.60 7.86
CA ILE A 123 -37.25 1.96 8.88
C ILE A 123 -38.34 0.88 8.95
N ASP A 124 -38.86 0.43 7.81
CA ASP A 124 -39.92 -0.59 7.74
C ASP A 124 -39.50 -1.98 8.24
N THR A 125 -38.20 -2.28 8.19
CA THR A 125 -37.61 -3.53 8.67
C THR A 125 -37.26 -3.46 10.15
N GLU A 126 -36.49 -2.43 10.53
CA GLU A 126 -35.87 -2.35 11.84
C GLU A 126 -36.73 -1.60 12.85
N ASP A 127 -37.36 -0.47 12.50
CA ASP A 127 -38.12 0.38 13.43
C ASP A 127 -39.30 1.16 12.79
N ARG A 128 -40.42 0.46 12.56
CA ARG A 128 -41.65 1.05 11.98
C ARG A 128 -42.25 2.21 12.78
N THR A 129 -41.86 2.40 14.04
CA THR A 129 -42.30 3.53 14.85
C THR A 129 -41.24 4.64 14.94
N PHE A 130 -40.16 4.57 14.16
CA PHE A 130 -39.01 5.48 14.28
C PHE A 130 -39.39 6.96 14.37
N TYR A 131 -40.26 7.49 13.52
CA TYR A 131 -40.66 8.90 13.56
C TYR A 131 -41.67 9.27 14.66
N SER A 132 -42.24 8.30 15.39
CA SER A 132 -43.26 8.51 16.43
C SER A 132 -42.88 7.99 17.82
N ASN A 133 -41.82 7.18 17.94
CA ASN A 133 -41.26 6.72 19.22
C ASN A 133 -40.24 7.74 19.78
N SER A 134 -40.03 7.71 21.10
CA SER A 134 -39.02 8.52 21.78
C SER A 134 -37.72 7.73 21.96
N GLY A 135 -37.23 7.11 20.87
CA GLY A 135 -36.00 6.30 20.87
C GLY A 135 -36.19 4.90 21.45
N VAL A 136 -37.32 4.64 22.10
CA VAL A 136 -37.74 3.34 22.60
C VAL A 136 -39.20 3.11 22.22
N ASP A 137 -39.48 2.01 21.51
CA ASP A 137 -40.84 1.51 21.33
C ASP A 137 -41.22 0.61 22.51
N TYR A 138 -41.74 1.22 23.58
CA TYR A 138 -42.18 0.50 24.77
C TYR A 138 -43.30 -0.53 24.48
N ARG A 139 -44.11 -0.33 23.42
CA ARG A 139 -45.15 -1.29 23.03
C ARG A 139 -44.53 -2.53 22.42
N ARG A 140 -43.59 -2.37 21.49
CA ARG A 140 -42.83 -3.46 20.87
C ARG A 140 -41.94 -4.18 21.88
N LEU A 141 -41.33 -3.44 22.82
CA LEU A 141 -40.56 -4.02 23.93
C LEU A 141 -41.42 -4.93 24.81
N LEU A 142 -42.62 -4.48 25.22
CA LEU A 142 -43.55 -5.31 26.01
C LEU A 142 -44.05 -6.54 25.22
N ILE A 143 -44.29 -6.39 23.92
CA ILE A 143 -44.66 -7.52 23.03
C ILE A 143 -43.52 -8.52 22.92
N ALA A 144 -42.27 -8.07 22.74
CA ALA A 144 -41.09 -8.94 22.69
C ALA A 144 -40.88 -9.69 24.00
N ILE A 145 -40.94 -9.01 25.15
CA ILE A 145 -40.84 -9.65 26.47
C ILE A 145 -41.92 -10.74 26.65
N ALA A 146 -43.18 -10.45 26.27
CA ALA A 146 -44.26 -11.43 26.34
C ALA A 146 -44.10 -12.61 25.36
N TYR A 147 -43.53 -12.35 24.17
CA TYR A 147 -43.26 -13.38 23.16
C TYR A 147 -42.12 -14.30 23.60
N ASP A 148 -40.97 -13.75 24.01
CA ASP A 148 -39.79 -14.50 24.43
C ASP A 148 -40.07 -15.35 25.69
N LEU A 149 -40.89 -14.84 26.63
CA LEU A 149 -41.37 -15.60 27.79
C LEU A 149 -42.33 -16.75 27.44
N THR A 150 -42.93 -16.74 26.25
CA THR A 150 -43.84 -17.80 25.78
C THR A 150 -43.21 -18.72 24.74
N HIS A 151 -42.09 -18.34 24.12
CA HIS A 151 -41.40 -19.09 23.07
C HIS A 151 -39.89 -19.23 23.38
N PRO A 152 -39.46 -20.13 24.29
CA PRO A 152 -38.07 -20.22 24.74
C PRO A 152 -37.01 -20.58 23.68
N SER A 153 -37.42 -20.82 22.43
CA SER A 153 -36.58 -21.18 21.28
C SER A 153 -36.52 -20.09 20.19
N SER A 154 -37.16 -18.94 20.39
CA SER A 154 -37.10 -17.79 19.48
C SER A 154 -37.12 -16.49 20.28
N THR A 155 -36.51 -15.44 19.71
CA THR A 155 -36.47 -14.10 20.31
C THR A 155 -37.00 -13.09 19.31
N LEU A 156 -37.95 -12.24 19.72
CA LEU A 156 -38.54 -11.23 18.83
C LEU A 156 -37.70 -9.94 18.81
N GLY A 157 -37.30 -9.50 17.62
CA GLY A 157 -36.52 -8.26 17.44
C GLY A 157 -37.27 -7.01 17.92
N GLY A 158 -36.93 -6.53 19.11
CA GLY A 158 -37.61 -5.43 19.80
C GLY A 158 -36.79 -4.17 20.06
N SER A 159 -35.62 -4.02 19.44
CA SER A 159 -34.81 -2.78 19.53
C SER A 159 -35.22 -1.77 18.44
N THR A 160 -35.16 -0.49 18.75
CA THR A 160 -35.31 0.63 17.79
C THR A 160 -34.03 0.92 17.01
N ILE A 161 -34.09 1.80 16.00
CA ILE A 161 -32.90 2.32 15.32
C ILE A 161 -32.00 3.09 16.31
N THR A 162 -32.58 3.96 17.13
CA THR A 162 -31.86 4.77 18.13
C THR A 162 -31.12 3.90 19.17
N GLN A 163 -31.74 2.80 19.60
CA GLN A 163 -31.09 1.82 20.47
C GLN A 163 -29.91 1.12 19.79
N GLN A 164 -29.97 0.86 18.48
CA GLN A 164 -28.86 0.26 17.75
C GLN A 164 -27.69 1.24 17.58
N VAL A 165 -27.95 2.53 17.36
CA VAL A 165 -26.92 3.59 17.37
C VAL A 165 -26.21 3.64 18.72
N VAL A 166 -26.96 3.76 19.82
CA VAL A 166 -26.40 3.72 21.19
C VAL A 166 -25.57 2.46 21.45
N LYS A 167 -26.03 1.30 20.99
CA LYS A 167 -25.35 0.01 21.15
C LYS A 167 -24.07 -0.12 20.30
N ASN A 168 -23.87 0.72 19.29
CA ASN A 168 -22.71 0.68 18.41
C ASN A 168 -21.72 1.85 18.68
N ASP A 169 -22.22 3.07 18.90
CA ASP A 169 -21.46 4.33 18.89
C ASP A 169 -21.25 4.96 20.29
N VAL A 170 -21.86 4.40 21.35
CA VAL A 170 -21.91 5.04 22.69
C VAL A 170 -21.43 4.11 23.82
N LEU A 171 -21.81 2.84 23.78
CA LEU A 171 -21.31 1.83 24.73
C LEU A 171 -19.92 1.35 24.29
N ASP A 172 -19.03 1.05 25.24
CA ASP A 172 -17.74 0.43 24.90
C ASP A 172 -17.95 -0.97 24.28
N THR A 173 -16.99 -1.45 23.49
CA THR A 173 -17.12 -2.71 22.72
C THR A 173 -17.41 -3.94 23.58
N ALA A 174 -16.90 -3.99 24.82
CA ALA A 174 -17.12 -5.09 25.75
C ALA A 174 -18.48 -4.97 26.46
N GLU A 175 -18.89 -3.76 26.88
CA GLU A 175 -20.24 -3.52 27.38
C GLU A 175 -21.27 -3.82 26.28
N ALA A 176 -21.10 -3.31 25.06
CA ALA A 176 -22.00 -3.44 23.91
C ALA A 176 -22.31 -4.90 23.55
N GLN A 177 -21.31 -5.80 23.61
CA GLN A 177 -21.50 -7.23 23.35
C GLN A 177 -22.08 -8.01 24.53
N SER A 178 -22.12 -7.45 25.74
CA SER A 178 -22.58 -8.15 26.93
C SER A 178 -24.09 -8.47 26.89
N ARG A 179 -24.48 -9.72 27.17
CA ARG A 179 -25.91 -10.12 27.22
C ARG A 179 -26.52 -9.85 28.60
N THR A 180 -26.30 -8.66 29.15
CA THR A 180 -26.72 -8.26 30.49
C THR A 180 -27.98 -7.38 30.49
N VAL A 181 -28.78 -7.50 31.55
CA VAL A 181 -29.97 -6.64 31.76
C VAL A 181 -29.55 -5.19 32.06
N SER A 182 -28.42 -4.99 32.76
CA SER A 182 -27.80 -3.69 33.02
C SER A 182 -27.46 -2.93 31.75
N ARG A 183 -26.78 -3.59 30.79
CA ARG A 183 -26.48 -3.00 29.47
C ARG A 183 -27.77 -2.61 28.74
N LYS A 184 -28.78 -3.48 28.69
CA LYS A 184 -30.06 -3.16 28.02
C LYS A 184 -30.82 -2.03 28.72
N PHE A 185 -30.65 -1.85 30.04
CA PHE A 185 -31.19 -0.70 30.77
C PHE A 185 -30.45 0.60 30.43
N ARG A 186 -29.11 0.58 30.41
CA ARG A 186 -28.29 1.73 29.95
C ARG A 186 -28.62 2.11 28.50
N GLU A 187 -28.75 1.12 27.61
CA GLU A 187 -29.16 1.29 26.21
C GLU A 187 -30.54 1.98 26.07
N LEU A 188 -31.51 1.67 26.95
CA LEU A 188 -32.82 2.32 26.99
C LEU A 188 -32.71 3.80 27.41
N VAL A 189 -31.96 4.09 28.48
CA VAL A 189 -31.81 5.46 29.02
C VAL A 189 -31.04 6.36 28.05
N LEU A 190 -29.95 5.84 27.48
CA LEU A 190 -29.14 6.55 26.48
C LEU A 190 -29.91 6.80 25.18
N ALA A 191 -30.80 5.88 24.75
CA ALA A 191 -31.63 6.09 23.57
C ALA A 191 -32.65 7.20 23.76
N GLU A 192 -33.29 7.31 24.94
CA GLU A 192 -34.20 8.43 25.23
C GLU A 192 -33.42 9.77 25.31
N GLU A 193 -32.24 9.78 25.92
CA GLU A 193 -31.39 10.98 26.01
C GLU A 193 -30.79 11.37 24.65
N MET A 194 -30.60 10.43 23.73
CA MET A 194 -30.18 10.70 22.35
C MET A 194 -31.23 11.50 21.58
N GLU A 195 -32.51 11.12 21.66
CA GLU A 195 -33.63 11.83 21.01
C GLU A 195 -33.85 13.24 21.53
N ARG A 196 -33.42 13.51 22.77
CA ARG A 196 -33.47 14.86 23.37
C ARG A 196 -32.38 15.79 22.83
N ARG A 197 -31.34 15.25 22.18
CA ARG A 197 -30.17 16.00 21.68
C ARG A 197 -30.02 15.97 20.16
N TYR A 198 -30.48 14.90 19.51
CA TYR A 198 -30.31 14.65 18.09
C TYR A 198 -31.67 14.50 17.40
N THR A 199 -31.80 15.10 16.22
CA THR A 199 -33.00 14.91 15.39
C THR A 199 -33.05 13.49 14.83
N LYS A 200 -34.26 12.99 14.53
CA LYS A 200 -34.46 11.71 13.82
C LYS A 200 -33.62 11.58 12.53
N GLN A 201 -33.36 12.69 11.83
CA GLN A 201 -32.50 12.68 10.65
C GLN A 201 -31.03 12.42 11.01
N GLN A 202 -30.50 13.06 12.06
CA GLN A 202 -29.13 12.80 12.53
C GLN A 202 -28.96 11.39 13.11
N ILE A 203 -29.99 10.87 13.82
CA ILE A 203 -29.98 9.50 14.36
C ILE A 203 -29.99 8.47 13.22
N LEU A 204 -30.81 8.69 12.17
CA LEU A 204 -30.84 7.83 11.00
C LEU A 204 -29.55 7.92 10.16
N GLU A 205 -28.95 9.11 10.06
CA GLU A 205 -27.65 9.29 9.42
C GLU A 205 -26.52 8.56 10.16
N LEU A 206 -26.47 8.67 11.50
CA LEU A 206 -25.54 7.89 12.32
C LEU A 206 -25.76 6.39 12.10
N TYR A 207 -26.99 5.90 12.25
CA TYR A 207 -27.30 4.48 12.02
C TYR A 207 -26.83 3.97 10.66
N LEU A 208 -27.18 4.66 9.59
CA LEU A 208 -26.86 4.25 8.21
C LEU A 208 -25.38 4.40 7.85
N ASN A 209 -24.58 5.19 8.60
CA ASN A 209 -23.12 5.27 8.42
C ASN A 209 -22.34 4.36 9.39
N THR A 210 -22.92 4.01 10.53
CA THR A 210 -22.29 3.12 11.52
C THR A 210 -22.53 1.65 11.19
N ILE A 211 -23.75 1.24 10.83
CA ILE A 211 -24.17 -0.17 10.91
C ILE A 211 -23.37 -1.12 9.99
N ASN A 212 -23.02 -2.30 10.50
CA ASN A 212 -22.32 -3.34 9.76
C ASN A 212 -23.29 -4.07 8.80
N TYR A 213 -22.95 -4.11 7.51
CA TYR A 213 -23.75 -4.78 6.47
C TYR A 213 -23.20 -6.16 6.09
N GLY A 214 -21.99 -6.52 6.53
CA GLY A 214 -21.30 -7.76 6.16
C GLY A 214 -20.13 -7.50 5.21
N ASN A 215 -19.34 -8.54 4.92
CA ASN A 215 -18.17 -8.47 4.01
C ASN A 215 -17.18 -7.32 4.30
N GLY A 216 -17.07 -6.92 5.57
CA GLY A 216 -16.20 -5.82 6.01
C GLY A 216 -16.76 -4.41 5.79
N ALA A 217 -17.94 -4.27 5.18
CA ALA A 217 -18.59 -2.99 4.94
C ALA A 217 -19.37 -2.49 6.17
N TRP A 218 -18.99 -1.29 6.64
CA TRP A 218 -19.64 -0.56 7.71
C TRP A 218 -20.19 0.75 7.15
N GLY A 219 -21.47 1.00 7.36
CA GLY A 219 -22.19 2.09 6.72
C GLY A 219 -22.58 1.80 5.26
N VAL A 220 -23.59 2.54 4.81
CA VAL A 220 -24.31 2.28 3.56
C VAL A 220 -23.48 2.51 2.31
N GLU A 221 -22.62 3.52 2.27
CA GLU A 221 -21.85 3.85 1.06
C GLU A 221 -20.89 2.71 0.73
N ALA A 222 -20.11 2.26 1.71
CA ALA A 222 -19.23 1.11 1.59
C ALA A 222 -20.01 -0.17 1.26
N ALA A 223 -21.21 -0.38 1.82
CA ALA A 223 -22.06 -1.52 1.47
C ALA A 223 -22.57 -1.44 0.02
N SER A 224 -22.91 -0.25 -0.47
CA SER A 224 -23.39 -0.03 -1.83
C SER A 224 -22.27 -0.25 -2.86
N GLU A 225 -21.06 0.21 -2.55
CA GLU A 225 -19.83 -0.10 -3.29
C GLU A 225 -19.56 -1.63 -3.27
N THR A 226 -19.53 -2.26 -2.09
CA THR A 226 -19.16 -3.70 -1.90
C THR A 226 -20.15 -4.68 -2.53
N TYR A 227 -21.45 -4.46 -2.41
CA TYR A 227 -22.46 -5.39 -2.91
C TYR A 227 -22.89 -5.11 -4.36
N PHE A 228 -22.80 -3.86 -4.84
CA PHE A 228 -23.39 -3.48 -6.13
C PHE A 228 -22.54 -2.56 -7.01
N GLY A 229 -21.43 -1.99 -6.51
CA GLY A 229 -20.61 -1.05 -7.28
C GLY A 229 -21.31 0.28 -7.62
N VAL A 230 -22.24 0.73 -6.77
CA VAL A 230 -22.97 2.02 -6.93
C VAL A 230 -22.92 2.85 -5.64
N HIS A 231 -23.13 4.16 -5.75
CA HIS A 231 -23.28 5.05 -4.59
C HIS A 231 -24.59 4.78 -3.83
N ALA A 232 -24.61 5.08 -2.54
CA ALA A 232 -25.81 4.91 -1.70
C ALA A 232 -27.01 5.73 -2.19
N SER A 233 -26.78 6.84 -2.92
CA SER A 233 -27.84 7.66 -3.52
C SER A 233 -28.63 6.93 -4.59
N ASP A 234 -28.01 5.94 -5.25
CA ASP A 234 -28.46 5.40 -6.54
C ASP A 234 -29.14 4.02 -6.37
N LEU A 235 -29.25 3.53 -5.12
CA LEU A 235 -29.87 2.26 -4.78
C LEU A 235 -31.34 2.18 -5.23
N SER A 236 -31.62 1.27 -6.15
CA SER A 236 -32.97 0.85 -6.52
C SER A 236 -33.68 0.14 -5.37
N TRP A 237 -35.01 -0.04 -5.47
CA TRP A 237 -35.78 -0.79 -4.47
C TRP A 237 -35.28 -2.23 -4.24
N ALA A 238 -34.76 -2.92 -5.26
CA ALA A 238 -34.18 -4.26 -5.09
C ALA A 238 -32.94 -4.22 -4.19
N GLN A 239 -32.01 -3.31 -4.48
CA GLN A 239 -30.76 -3.15 -3.75
C GLN A 239 -31.00 -2.60 -2.33
N ALA A 240 -31.92 -1.65 -2.18
CA ALA A 240 -32.32 -1.07 -0.91
C ALA A 240 -32.95 -2.10 0.04
N THR A 241 -33.92 -2.88 -0.43
CA THR A 241 -34.54 -3.94 0.38
C THR A 241 -33.58 -5.08 0.68
N PHE A 242 -32.60 -5.35 -0.19
CA PHE A 242 -31.53 -6.31 0.10
C PHE A 242 -30.64 -5.82 1.25
N LEU A 243 -30.08 -4.61 1.15
CA LEU A 243 -29.19 -4.05 2.19
C LEU A 243 -29.92 -3.87 3.53
N ALA A 244 -31.17 -3.42 3.53
CA ALA A 244 -31.97 -3.29 4.76
C ALA A 244 -32.15 -4.63 5.52
N GLY A 245 -32.00 -5.77 4.85
CA GLY A 245 -32.07 -7.09 5.48
C GLY A 245 -30.81 -7.47 6.28
N LEU A 246 -29.63 -7.02 5.86
CA LEU A 246 -28.34 -7.56 6.32
C LEU A 246 -28.01 -7.27 7.80
N PRO A 247 -28.22 -6.05 8.35
CA PRO A 247 -27.84 -5.66 9.71
C PRO A 247 -28.27 -6.59 10.85
N GLN A 248 -29.37 -7.34 10.67
CA GLN A 248 -29.88 -8.26 11.67
C GLN A 248 -28.92 -9.44 11.96
N ALA A 249 -28.20 -9.94 10.95
CA ALA A 249 -27.21 -11.01 11.11
C ALA A 249 -26.17 -11.02 9.96
N PRO A 250 -25.25 -10.03 9.89
CA PRO A 250 -24.40 -9.80 8.72
C PRO A 250 -23.51 -10.99 8.31
N ALA A 251 -23.08 -11.82 9.27
CA ALA A 251 -22.28 -13.02 9.01
C ALA A 251 -23.11 -14.23 8.54
N LEU A 252 -24.43 -14.22 8.73
CA LEU A 252 -25.35 -15.25 8.22
C LEU A 252 -25.91 -14.84 6.85
N TYR A 253 -26.19 -13.56 6.66
CA TYR A 253 -26.80 -13.00 5.46
C TYR A 253 -25.75 -12.63 4.40
N ASP A 254 -24.85 -13.56 4.11
CA ASP A 254 -23.76 -13.38 3.16
C ASP A 254 -24.08 -14.04 1.80
N PRO A 255 -24.23 -13.24 0.71
CA PRO A 255 -24.46 -13.78 -0.64
C PRO A 255 -23.19 -14.35 -1.30
N PHE A 256 -22.00 -14.12 -0.73
CA PHE A 256 -20.72 -14.58 -1.30
C PHE A 256 -20.17 -15.85 -0.62
N GLY A 257 -20.73 -16.21 0.53
CA GLY A 257 -20.37 -17.38 1.34
C GLY A 257 -20.97 -18.72 0.86
N THR A 258 -21.38 -19.57 1.79
CA THR A 258 -21.90 -20.91 1.49
C THR A 258 -23.32 -20.89 0.88
N ALA A 259 -23.76 -22.04 0.35
CA ALA A 259 -25.11 -22.20 -0.17
C ALA A 259 -26.20 -21.93 0.89
N GLU A 260 -25.93 -22.25 2.15
CA GLU A 260 -26.81 -21.99 3.30
C GLU A 260 -26.88 -20.50 3.63
N GLN A 261 -25.77 -19.76 3.58
CA GLN A 261 -25.75 -18.31 3.77
C GLN A 261 -26.48 -17.60 2.62
N LEU A 262 -26.25 -18.03 1.37
CA LEU A 262 -26.97 -17.53 0.19
C LEU A 262 -28.47 -17.82 0.29
N GLN A 263 -28.88 -18.98 0.80
CA GLN A 263 -30.30 -19.28 1.04
C GLN A 263 -30.88 -18.40 2.16
N ALA A 264 -30.13 -18.17 3.24
CA ALA A 264 -30.56 -17.35 4.37
C ALA A 264 -30.75 -15.88 3.98
N VAL A 265 -29.84 -15.29 3.20
CA VAL A 265 -29.98 -13.89 2.73
C VAL A 265 -31.15 -13.73 1.75
N ASN A 266 -31.40 -14.72 0.87
CA ASN A 266 -32.59 -14.71 0.01
C ASN A 266 -33.90 -14.72 0.84
N GLN A 267 -33.98 -15.58 1.86
CA GLN A 267 -35.14 -15.63 2.75
C GLN A 267 -35.31 -14.33 3.55
N ARG A 268 -34.22 -13.71 4.01
CA ARG A 268 -34.23 -12.41 4.69
C ARG A 268 -34.68 -11.28 3.76
N TRP A 269 -34.19 -11.25 2.52
CA TRP A 269 -34.60 -10.27 1.52
C TRP A 269 -36.10 -10.36 1.22
N ARG A 270 -36.65 -11.58 1.10
CA ARG A 270 -38.09 -11.79 0.97
C ARG A 270 -38.87 -11.20 2.15
N GLN A 271 -38.42 -11.42 3.39
CA GLN A 271 -39.06 -10.87 4.59
C GLN A 271 -39.04 -9.33 4.61
N VAL A 272 -38.00 -8.68 4.09
CA VAL A 272 -37.96 -7.21 3.94
C VAL A 272 -38.97 -6.74 2.88
N LEU A 273 -39.03 -7.42 1.73
CA LEU A 273 -39.97 -7.11 0.66
C LEU A 273 -41.44 -7.26 1.11
N ASP A 274 -41.79 -8.36 1.76
CA ASP A 274 -43.11 -8.53 2.40
C ASP A 274 -43.33 -7.50 3.52
N GLY A 275 -42.24 -7.04 4.15
CA GLY A 275 -42.22 -6.00 5.18
C GLY A 275 -42.67 -4.63 4.67
N VAL A 276 -42.08 -4.12 3.59
CA VAL A 276 -42.42 -2.82 2.98
C VAL A 276 -43.78 -2.84 2.29
N VAL A 277 -44.18 -3.99 1.71
CA VAL A 277 -45.54 -4.19 1.17
C VAL A 277 -46.60 -4.10 2.27
N ALA A 278 -46.29 -4.56 3.49
CA ALA A 278 -47.20 -4.48 4.63
C ALA A 278 -47.33 -3.06 5.24
N VAL A 279 -46.44 -2.12 4.87
CA VAL A 279 -46.54 -0.69 5.23
C VAL A 279 -47.21 0.10 4.11
N GLY A 280 -46.92 -0.25 2.84
CA GLY A 280 -47.57 0.29 1.66
C GLY A 280 -46.62 0.91 0.63
N ASP A 281 -45.30 0.90 0.89
CA ASP A 281 -44.27 1.54 0.06
C ASP A 281 -44.01 0.82 -1.28
N LEU A 282 -44.41 -0.45 -1.38
CA LEU A 282 -44.45 -1.23 -2.64
C LEU A 282 -45.76 -2.02 -2.73
N SER A 283 -46.26 -2.25 -3.95
CA SER A 283 -47.29 -3.28 -4.14
C SER A 283 -46.68 -4.68 -4.15
N GLY A 284 -47.47 -5.70 -3.77
CA GLY A 284 -47.02 -7.09 -3.80
C GLY A 284 -46.51 -7.56 -5.18
N ARG A 285 -47.08 -7.04 -6.27
CA ARG A 285 -46.61 -7.33 -7.64
C ARG A 285 -45.21 -6.77 -7.90
N GLU A 286 -44.91 -5.57 -7.40
CA GLU A 286 -43.58 -4.98 -7.52
C GLU A 286 -42.58 -5.77 -6.68
N ALA A 287 -42.92 -6.09 -5.43
CA ALA A 287 -42.08 -6.90 -4.55
C ALA A 287 -41.78 -8.31 -5.13
N ASP A 288 -42.79 -9.00 -5.67
CA ASP A 288 -42.60 -10.28 -6.37
C ASP A 288 -41.70 -10.13 -7.61
N GLY A 289 -41.85 -9.04 -8.36
CA GLY A 289 -41.02 -8.73 -9.53
C GLY A 289 -39.56 -8.38 -9.20
N LEU A 290 -39.32 -7.69 -8.07
CA LEU A 290 -37.98 -7.43 -7.57
C LEU A 290 -37.32 -8.73 -7.06
N TYR A 291 -38.05 -9.56 -6.31
CA TYR A 291 -37.56 -10.85 -5.81
C TYR A 291 -37.24 -11.84 -6.95
N GLY A 292 -38.02 -11.82 -8.03
CA GLY A 292 -37.80 -12.61 -9.24
C GLY A 292 -36.77 -12.03 -10.22
N SER A 293 -36.01 -11.00 -9.85
CA SER A 293 -35.00 -10.37 -10.70
C SER A 293 -33.62 -11.01 -10.61
N ASP A 294 -32.78 -10.78 -11.61
CA ASP A 294 -31.39 -11.23 -11.69
C ASP A 294 -30.42 -10.41 -10.80
N GLN A 295 -30.94 -9.62 -9.85
CA GLN A 295 -30.15 -8.72 -9.00
C GLN A 295 -29.06 -9.43 -8.19
N ILE A 296 -29.36 -10.61 -7.64
CA ILE A 296 -28.41 -11.41 -6.86
C ILE A 296 -27.40 -12.11 -7.77
N GLU A 297 -27.83 -12.60 -8.93
CA GLU A 297 -26.94 -13.23 -9.91
C GLU A 297 -25.91 -12.22 -10.45
N LYS A 298 -26.35 -11.00 -10.77
CA LYS A 298 -25.50 -9.87 -11.16
C LYS A 298 -24.50 -9.49 -10.07
N MET A 299 -24.94 -9.37 -8.82
CA MET A 299 -24.07 -9.08 -7.67
C MET A 299 -22.97 -10.15 -7.51
N ILE A 300 -23.34 -11.43 -7.52
CA ILE A 300 -22.38 -12.54 -7.35
C ILE A 300 -21.43 -12.65 -8.55
N ALA A 301 -21.90 -12.38 -9.76
CA ALA A 301 -21.06 -12.33 -10.96
C ALA A 301 -20.08 -11.15 -10.92
N ALA A 302 -20.53 -9.96 -10.54
CA ALA A 302 -19.69 -8.77 -10.41
C ALA A 302 -18.59 -8.95 -9.35
N HIS A 303 -18.94 -9.45 -8.16
CA HIS A 303 -17.98 -9.74 -7.10
C HIS A 303 -16.91 -10.75 -7.54
N LYS A 304 -17.29 -11.80 -8.27
CA LYS A 304 -16.35 -12.80 -8.83
C LYS A 304 -15.51 -12.29 -10.01
N ALA A 305 -15.91 -11.20 -10.65
CA ALA A 305 -15.19 -10.55 -11.74
C ALA A 305 -14.30 -9.39 -11.26
N ALA A 306 -14.41 -8.96 -9.99
CA ALA A 306 -13.60 -7.89 -9.42
C ALA A 306 -12.11 -8.32 -9.34
N PRO A 307 -11.17 -7.45 -9.71
CA PRO A 307 -9.75 -7.73 -9.53
C PRO A 307 -9.38 -7.74 -8.04
N PRO A 308 -8.35 -8.51 -7.62
CA PRO A 308 -7.86 -8.48 -6.25
C PRO A 308 -7.39 -7.08 -5.86
N SER A 309 -7.73 -6.66 -4.63
CA SER A 309 -7.37 -5.36 -4.06
C SER A 309 -6.57 -5.55 -2.77
N PRO A 310 -5.36 -4.95 -2.63
CA PRO A 310 -4.62 -4.24 -3.67
C PRO A 310 -4.21 -5.18 -4.81
N SER A 311 -4.02 -4.62 -6.01
CA SER A 311 -3.53 -5.40 -7.15
C SER A 311 -2.09 -5.87 -6.90
N PRO A 312 -1.72 -7.14 -7.17
CA PRO A 312 -0.33 -7.60 -7.08
C PRO A 312 0.65 -6.81 -7.96
N VAL A 313 0.14 -6.14 -9.00
CA VAL A 313 0.92 -5.24 -9.88
C VAL A 313 1.30 -3.94 -9.16
N THR A 314 0.53 -3.48 -8.18
CA THR A 314 0.74 -2.20 -7.48
C THR A 314 1.13 -2.35 -6.00
N ALA A 315 1.00 -3.55 -5.42
CA ALA A 315 1.21 -3.83 -4.00
C ALA A 315 2.54 -3.28 -3.44
N HIS A 316 3.66 -3.48 -4.13
CA HIS A 316 4.99 -2.93 -3.74
C HIS A 316 4.99 -1.42 -3.52
N PHE A 317 4.27 -0.67 -4.35
CA PHE A 317 4.15 0.78 -4.23
C PHE A 317 3.11 1.17 -3.15
N VAL A 318 2.02 0.43 -3.05
CA VAL A 318 1.00 0.60 -2.00
C VAL A 318 1.62 0.44 -0.60
N ASP A 319 2.47 -0.57 -0.40
CA ASP A 319 3.16 -0.79 0.87
C ASP A 319 4.22 0.28 1.15
N TYR A 320 4.92 0.79 0.13
CA TYR A 320 5.82 1.93 0.28
C TYR A 320 5.06 3.21 0.71
N VAL A 321 3.90 3.49 0.10
CA VAL A 321 3.03 4.63 0.49
C VAL A 321 2.44 4.43 1.88
N LYS A 322 2.03 3.21 2.26
CA LYS A 322 1.60 2.88 3.63
C LYS A 322 2.70 3.12 4.64
N GLN A 323 3.94 2.71 4.37
CA GLN A 323 5.09 2.97 5.24
C GLN A 323 5.38 4.48 5.38
N TYR A 324 5.31 5.24 4.28
CA TYR A 324 5.44 6.70 4.30
C TYR A 324 4.40 7.36 5.22
N VAL A 325 3.12 7.02 5.05
CA VAL A 325 2.01 7.58 5.85
C VAL A 325 2.08 7.12 7.31
N LEU A 326 2.46 5.87 7.59
CA LEU A 326 2.69 5.38 8.97
C LEU A 326 3.78 6.18 9.69
N GLN A 327 4.90 6.47 9.02
CA GLN A 327 6.01 7.23 9.62
C GLN A 327 5.65 8.71 9.84
N ARG A 328 4.78 9.28 8.99
CA ARG A 328 4.48 10.72 8.95
C ARG A 328 3.24 11.14 9.71
N TYR A 329 2.21 10.28 9.74
CA TYR A 329 0.89 10.56 10.31
C TYR A 329 0.43 9.53 11.36
N GLY A 330 1.11 8.37 11.45
CA GLY A 330 0.79 7.30 12.40
C GLY A 330 -0.34 6.37 11.94
N PRO A 331 -0.60 5.27 12.69
CA PRO A 331 -1.54 4.23 12.31
C PRO A 331 -2.99 4.74 12.25
N THR A 332 -3.46 5.47 13.27
CA THR A 332 -4.83 6.02 13.31
C THR A 332 -5.17 6.85 12.08
N ALA A 333 -4.27 7.74 11.65
CA ALA A 333 -4.49 8.53 10.44
C ALA A 333 -4.58 7.66 9.17
N LEU A 334 -3.83 6.55 9.10
CA LEU A 334 -3.88 5.63 7.97
C LEU A 334 -5.12 4.72 7.97
N TYR A 335 -5.50 4.13 9.10
CA TYR A 335 -6.53 3.09 9.18
C TYR A 335 -7.94 3.59 9.55
N GLU A 336 -8.02 4.77 10.19
CA GLU A 336 -9.27 5.35 10.72
C GLU A 336 -9.54 6.77 10.18
N GLY A 337 -8.50 7.45 9.67
CA GLY A 337 -8.55 8.88 9.33
C GLY A 337 -9.24 9.27 8.02
N GLY A 338 -9.68 8.31 7.20
CA GLY A 338 -10.40 8.58 5.94
C GLY A 338 -9.64 9.39 4.90
N LEU A 339 -8.30 9.32 4.90
CA LEU A 339 -7.47 10.17 4.06
C LEU A 339 -7.64 9.85 2.57
N THR A 340 -7.55 10.85 1.71
CA THR A 340 -7.28 10.64 0.27
C THR A 340 -5.83 10.96 -0.02
N ILE A 341 -5.09 9.95 -0.45
CA ILE A 341 -3.65 10.02 -0.74
C ILE A 341 -3.48 9.95 -2.26
N THR A 342 -3.25 11.10 -2.91
CA THR A 342 -2.91 11.17 -4.34
C THR A 342 -1.42 10.89 -4.49
N THR A 343 -1.09 9.84 -5.23
CA THR A 343 0.29 9.36 -5.39
C THR A 343 0.90 9.78 -6.73
N THR A 344 2.21 9.60 -6.87
CA THR A 344 2.95 9.87 -8.12
C THR A 344 2.77 8.80 -9.20
N LEU A 345 2.19 7.65 -8.84
CA LEU A 345 2.15 6.46 -9.68
C LEU A 345 1.37 6.72 -10.98
N ASP A 346 1.94 6.26 -12.09
CA ASP A 346 1.23 6.11 -13.37
C ASP A 346 0.90 4.64 -13.61
N LEU A 347 -0.39 4.28 -13.62
CA LEU A 347 -0.82 2.88 -13.77
C LEU A 347 -0.46 2.27 -15.13
N GLY A 348 -0.36 3.09 -16.19
CA GLY A 348 0.09 2.63 -17.51
C GLY A 348 1.57 2.27 -17.49
N MET A 349 2.40 3.15 -16.92
CA MET A 349 3.84 2.92 -16.76
C MET A 349 4.13 1.74 -15.84
N GLN A 350 3.40 1.60 -14.72
CA GLN A 350 3.49 0.47 -13.81
C GLN A 350 3.20 -0.86 -14.51
N ALA A 351 2.15 -0.92 -15.35
CA ALA A 351 1.81 -2.13 -16.10
C ALA A 351 2.88 -2.52 -17.14
N VAL A 352 3.54 -1.55 -17.77
CA VAL A 352 4.68 -1.82 -18.68
C VAL A 352 5.91 -2.28 -17.90
N ALA A 353 6.21 -1.66 -16.75
CA ALA A 353 7.33 -2.07 -15.89
C ALA A 353 7.17 -3.52 -15.39
N ASP A 354 5.99 -3.88 -14.88
CA ASP A 354 5.66 -5.22 -14.41
C ASP A 354 5.81 -6.27 -15.53
N LYS A 355 5.28 -5.96 -16.71
CA LYS A 355 5.39 -6.79 -17.92
C LYS A 355 6.84 -7.04 -18.34
N GLU A 356 7.68 -6.00 -18.41
CA GLU A 356 9.06 -6.17 -18.87
C GLU A 356 9.98 -6.82 -17.82
N VAL A 357 9.74 -6.62 -16.52
CA VAL A 357 10.42 -7.39 -15.46
C VAL A 357 10.09 -8.88 -15.58
N LYS A 358 8.81 -9.24 -15.73
CA LYS A 358 8.36 -10.63 -15.93
C LYS A 358 8.92 -11.24 -17.22
N ALA A 359 8.96 -10.47 -18.31
CA ALA A 359 9.57 -10.88 -19.58
C ALA A 359 11.08 -11.13 -19.44
N GLY A 360 11.80 -10.29 -18.69
CA GLY A 360 13.22 -10.47 -18.39
C GLY A 360 13.51 -11.72 -17.57
N VAL A 361 12.76 -11.96 -16.50
CA VAL A 361 12.87 -13.18 -15.68
C VAL A 361 12.65 -14.42 -16.53
N GLN A 362 11.61 -14.44 -17.37
CA GLN A 362 11.36 -15.57 -18.27
C GLN A 362 12.44 -15.73 -19.34
N ARG A 363 12.98 -14.63 -19.89
CA ARG A 363 14.10 -14.63 -20.86
C ARG A 363 15.38 -15.21 -20.28
N TYR A 364 15.69 -14.93 -19.02
CA TYR A 364 16.93 -15.36 -18.35
C TYR A 364 16.75 -16.53 -17.36
N ARG A 365 15.57 -17.18 -17.34
CA ARG A 365 15.27 -18.34 -16.49
C ARG A 365 16.29 -19.48 -16.61
N SER A 366 16.87 -19.67 -17.80
CA SER A 366 17.94 -20.67 -18.06
C SER A 366 19.26 -20.34 -17.36
N ARG A 367 19.50 -19.08 -17.00
CA ARG A 367 20.62 -18.62 -16.14
C ARG A 367 20.28 -18.68 -14.64
N ALA A 368 19.20 -19.39 -14.29
CA ALA A 368 18.57 -19.42 -12.97
C ALA A 368 18.01 -18.08 -12.48
N VAL A 369 17.73 -17.08 -13.33
CA VAL A 369 16.97 -15.90 -12.88
C VAL A 369 15.55 -16.32 -12.49
N ASN A 370 15.07 -15.86 -11.32
CA ASN A 370 13.71 -16.16 -10.83
C ASN A 370 12.92 -14.92 -10.38
N THR A 371 13.59 -13.78 -10.18
CA THR A 371 12.96 -12.50 -9.86
C THR A 371 13.77 -11.32 -10.39
N GLY A 372 13.21 -10.13 -10.28
CA GLY A 372 13.78 -8.87 -10.73
C GLY A 372 12.95 -7.70 -10.24
N ALA A 373 13.45 -6.50 -10.44
CA ALA A 373 12.77 -5.27 -10.04
C ALA A 373 12.99 -4.14 -11.04
N MET A 374 12.13 -3.14 -11.00
CA MET A 374 12.25 -1.91 -11.77
C MET A 374 11.74 -0.72 -10.96
N LEU A 375 12.47 0.38 -11.01
CA LEU A 375 12.04 1.68 -10.48
C LEU A 375 12.15 2.72 -11.59
N VAL A 376 11.11 3.53 -11.74
CA VAL A 376 11.05 4.61 -12.74
C VAL A 376 10.73 5.91 -12.04
N MET A 377 11.52 6.94 -12.33
CA MET A 377 11.44 8.25 -11.70
C MET A 377 11.47 9.37 -12.75
N ASN A 378 10.84 10.50 -12.44
CA ASN A 378 11.12 11.76 -13.12
C ASN A 378 12.47 12.32 -12.61
N PRO A 379 13.46 12.59 -13.49
CA PRO A 379 14.79 13.03 -13.08
C PRO A 379 14.86 14.46 -12.54
N ASN A 380 13.79 15.26 -12.65
CA ASN A 380 13.81 16.68 -12.27
C ASN A 380 13.36 16.93 -10.83
N ASP A 381 12.49 16.07 -10.29
CA ASP A 381 11.78 16.27 -9.02
C ASP A 381 11.72 15.01 -8.14
N GLY A 382 11.90 13.81 -8.72
CA GLY A 382 11.95 12.55 -7.99
C GLY A 382 10.62 11.83 -7.84
N GLU A 383 9.56 12.27 -8.54
CA GLU A 383 8.30 11.51 -8.59
C GLU A 383 8.55 10.07 -9.03
N ILE A 384 8.13 9.09 -8.22
CA ILE A 384 8.20 7.66 -8.55
C ILE A 384 7.00 7.32 -9.44
N LEU A 385 7.26 7.13 -10.72
CA LEU A 385 6.23 6.90 -11.74
C LEU A 385 5.82 5.43 -11.83
N ALA A 386 6.77 4.52 -11.55
CA ALA A 386 6.54 3.08 -11.42
C ALA A 386 7.53 2.45 -10.43
N MET A 387 7.09 1.44 -9.68
CA MET A 387 7.86 0.68 -8.69
C MET A 387 7.42 -0.79 -8.70
N VAL A 388 8.25 -1.65 -9.27
CA VAL A 388 8.08 -3.11 -9.29
C VAL A 388 9.16 -3.71 -8.40
N GLY A 389 8.82 -4.08 -7.17
CA GLY A 389 9.79 -4.61 -6.20
C GLY A 389 10.12 -6.10 -6.35
N SER A 390 9.38 -6.84 -7.16
CA SER A 390 9.60 -8.27 -7.44
C SER A 390 8.92 -8.67 -8.75
N ALA A 391 9.27 -9.83 -9.33
CA ALA A 391 8.57 -10.35 -10.50
C ALA A 391 7.17 -10.95 -10.23
N ASP A 392 6.83 -11.26 -8.98
CA ASP A 392 5.49 -11.68 -8.55
C ASP A 392 5.34 -11.45 -7.04
N TYR A 393 4.52 -10.48 -6.64
CA TYR A 393 4.33 -10.08 -5.25
C TYR A 393 3.78 -11.22 -4.36
N ASN A 394 2.96 -12.11 -4.93
CA ASN A 394 2.31 -13.20 -4.18
C ASN A 394 3.15 -14.48 -4.12
N ASN A 395 4.38 -14.48 -4.63
CA ASN A 395 5.21 -15.67 -4.73
C ASN A 395 6.21 -15.77 -3.57
N ASP A 396 5.81 -16.45 -2.50
CA ASP A 396 6.63 -16.69 -1.31
C ASP A 396 8.01 -17.28 -1.64
N ALA A 397 8.10 -18.17 -2.65
CA ALA A 397 9.33 -18.88 -2.99
C ALA A 397 10.47 -17.96 -3.46
N ILE A 398 10.13 -16.81 -4.06
CA ILE A 398 11.06 -15.74 -4.46
C ILE A 398 11.05 -14.55 -3.49
N ARG A 399 10.38 -14.68 -2.33
CA ARG A 399 10.13 -13.60 -1.36
C ARG A 399 9.41 -12.40 -1.99
N GLY A 400 8.36 -12.66 -2.79
CA GLY A 400 7.65 -11.67 -3.60
C GLY A 400 7.25 -10.36 -2.89
N GLN A 401 6.95 -10.42 -1.60
CA GLN A 401 6.55 -9.26 -0.79
C GLN A 401 7.73 -8.31 -0.42
N VAL A 402 8.98 -8.75 -0.57
CA VAL A 402 10.17 -7.92 -0.29
C VAL A 402 10.39 -6.94 -1.44
N ASN A 403 10.39 -5.64 -1.16
CA ASN A 403 10.56 -4.62 -2.19
C ASN A 403 12.03 -4.40 -2.54
N LEU A 404 12.48 -5.02 -3.64
CA LEU A 404 13.86 -4.97 -4.12
C LEU A 404 14.27 -3.63 -4.74
N THR A 405 13.41 -2.59 -4.75
CA THR A 405 13.83 -1.22 -5.11
C THR A 405 14.62 -0.51 -4.00
N GLY A 406 14.96 -1.21 -2.91
CA GLY A 406 15.93 -0.76 -1.91
C GLY A 406 15.40 0.30 -0.95
N VAL A 407 14.08 0.43 -0.83
CA VAL A 407 13.41 1.24 0.21
C VAL A 407 13.21 0.46 1.52
N ASP A 408 13.22 -0.87 1.44
CA ASP A 408 13.17 -1.81 2.55
C ASP A 408 14.60 -2.17 3.00
N PRO A 409 14.94 -2.19 4.30
CA PRO A 409 16.20 -2.75 4.81
C PRO A 409 16.54 -4.16 4.30
N LEU A 410 15.54 -4.98 3.93
CA LEU A 410 15.69 -6.32 3.37
C LEU A 410 15.77 -6.35 1.83
N GLY A 411 15.76 -5.21 1.15
CA GLY A 411 15.76 -5.10 -0.31
C GLY A 411 17.09 -5.44 -0.99
N TRP A 412 17.20 -5.07 -2.27
CA TRP A 412 18.44 -5.15 -3.04
C TRP A 412 19.56 -4.29 -2.42
N ARG A 413 20.82 -4.73 -2.57
CA ARG A 413 21.97 -4.10 -1.88
C ARG A 413 23.23 -3.92 -2.77
N GLY A 414 23.76 -4.97 -3.37
CA GLY A 414 25.02 -4.88 -4.13
C GLY A 414 24.83 -4.24 -5.51
N VAL A 415 25.23 -2.98 -5.68
CA VAL A 415 25.05 -2.26 -6.96
C VAL A 415 26.05 -2.66 -8.05
N GLY A 416 27.21 -3.22 -7.68
CA GLY A 416 28.23 -3.62 -8.63
C GLY A 416 28.87 -2.43 -9.36
N SER A 417 29.38 -2.67 -10.58
CA SER A 417 30.04 -1.67 -11.43
C SER A 417 29.23 -0.40 -11.81
N SER A 418 27.97 -0.23 -11.39
CA SER A 418 27.28 1.06 -11.48
C SER A 418 27.78 2.07 -10.43
N PHE A 419 28.43 1.62 -9.35
CA PHE A 419 29.08 2.51 -8.37
C PHE A 419 30.17 3.40 -9.00
N LYS A 420 30.85 2.93 -10.07
CA LYS A 420 32.01 3.59 -10.70
C LYS A 420 31.76 5.03 -11.15
N VAL A 421 30.50 5.46 -11.30
CA VAL A 421 30.15 6.86 -11.61
C VAL A 421 30.50 7.82 -10.47
N TYR A 422 30.48 7.37 -9.21
CA TYR A 422 30.88 8.19 -8.07
C TYR A 422 32.39 8.41 -8.06
N THR A 423 33.16 7.36 -8.35
CA THR A 423 34.62 7.40 -8.49
C THR A 423 35.02 8.35 -9.62
N TYR A 424 34.64 8.07 -10.87
CA TYR A 424 35.03 8.94 -11.99
C TYR A 424 34.43 10.35 -11.90
N GLY A 425 33.23 10.50 -11.33
CA GLY A 425 32.62 11.81 -11.08
C GLY A 425 33.44 12.67 -10.11
N ALA A 426 33.88 12.09 -8.99
CA ALA A 426 34.74 12.74 -8.00
C ALA A 426 36.13 13.10 -8.58
N ALA A 427 36.72 12.23 -9.41
CA ALA A 427 37.99 12.50 -10.09
C ALA A 427 37.90 13.68 -11.07
N LEU A 428 36.81 13.73 -11.84
CA LEU A 428 36.53 14.79 -12.82
C LEU A 428 36.19 16.12 -12.13
N GLU A 429 35.40 16.09 -11.05
CA GLU A 429 35.10 17.27 -10.22
C GLU A 429 36.37 17.89 -9.63
N ALA A 430 37.28 17.05 -9.15
CA ALA A 430 38.54 17.47 -8.52
C ALA A 430 39.63 17.87 -9.53
N GLY A 431 39.39 17.77 -10.85
CA GLY A 431 40.41 18.00 -11.88
C GLY A 431 41.57 17.00 -11.88
N LEU A 432 41.42 15.86 -11.18
CA LEU A 432 42.45 14.82 -11.05
C LEU A 432 42.56 13.96 -12.32
N LEU A 433 41.46 13.83 -13.07
CA LEU A 433 41.40 13.13 -14.34
C LEU A 433 40.59 13.92 -15.37
N THR A 434 40.73 13.51 -16.63
CA THR A 434 39.98 14.01 -17.79
C THR A 434 39.44 12.81 -18.59
N PRO A 435 38.47 12.97 -19.51
CA PRO A 435 38.01 11.88 -20.37
C PRO A 435 39.13 11.23 -21.21
N ALA A 436 40.16 12.01 -21.58
CA ALA A 436 41.32 11.58 -22.35
C ALA A 436 42.44 10.97 -21.49
N SER A 437 42.41 11.16 -20.16
CA SER A 437 43.46 10.67 -19.25
C SER A 437 43.57 9.15 -19.34
N LEU A 438 44.78 8.67 -19.59
CA LEU A 438 45.05 7.24 -19.71
C LEU A 438 45.15 6.58 -18.34
N LEU A 439 44.41 5.50 -18.15
CA LEU A 439 44.27 4.75 -16.91
C LEU A 439 44.86 3.36 -17.06
N ASN A 440 45.40 2.83 -15.96
CA ASN A 440 46.11 1.57 -15.91
C ASN A 440 45.15 0.37 -15.90
N ASP A 441 45.13 -0.37 -17.00
CA ASP A 441 44.39 -1.63 -17.18
C ASP A 441 45.34 -2.85 -17.18
N ALA A 442 46.65 -2.63 -16.99
CA ALA A 442 47.70 -3.66 -17.08
C ALA A 442 48.22 -4.16 -15.72
N ASN A 443 48.30 -3.31 -14.69
CA ASN A 443 48.77 -3.73 -13.37
C ASN A 443 47.61 -4.18 -12.48
N SER A 444 47.58 -5.48 -12.19
CA SER A 444 46.60 -6.13 -11.32
C SER A 444 46.86 -5.97 -9.82
N VAL A 445 48.06 -5.55 -9.40
CA VAL A 445 48.44 -5.50 -7.97
C VAL A 445 48.28 -4.09 -7.40
N ILE A 446 47.28 -3.92 -6.53
CA ILE A 446 46.87 -2.63 -5.96
C ILE A 446 46.85 -2.77 -4.43
N GLY A 447 47.61 -1.93 -3.72
CA GLY A 447 47.73 -2.01 -2.25
C GLY A 447 48.29 -3.34 -1.71
N GLY A 448 48.95 -4.15 -2.54
CA GLY A 448 49.41 -5.50 -2.21
C GLY A 448 48.39 -6.62 -2.47
N HIS A 449 47.19 -6.29 -2.96
CA HIS A 449 46.16 -7.26 -3.35
C HIS A 449 46.05 -7.38 -4.87
N THR A 450 45.81 -8.60 -5.37
CA THR A 450 45.61 -8.86 -6.80
C THR A 450 44.13 -8.74 -7.16
N PHE A 451 43.83 -7.93 -8.17
CA PHE A 451 42.51 -7.75 -8.77
C PHE A 451 42.52 -8.16 -10.25
N SER A 452 41.34 -8.33 -10.84
CA SER A 452 41.21 -8.66 -12.26
C SER A 452 39.96 -8.05 -12.88
N ASP A 453 40.02 -7.86 -14.19
CA ASP A 453 38.85 -7.61 -15.02
C ASP A 453 38.03 -8.89 -15.25
N TRP A 454 36.73 -8.72 -15.49
CA TRP A 454 35.75 -9.79 -15.64
C TRP A 454 36.05 -10.75 -16.80
N ASP A 455 36.86 -10.32 -17.78
CA ASP A 455 37.27 -11.10 -18.95
C ASP A 455 38.70 -11.65 -18.87
N ALA A 456 39.38 -11.42 -17.74
CA ALA A 456 40.77 -11.78 -17.43
C ALA A 456 41.82 -11.32 -18.47
N LYS A 457 41.56 -10.22 -19.19
CA LYS A 457 42.54 -9.57 -20.10
C LYS A 457 43.00 -8.23 -19.55
N HIS A 458 44.00 -7.67 -20.22
CA HIS A 458 44.53 -6.31 -20.01
C HIS A 458 44.56 -5.57 -21.35
N GLU A 459 44.03 -4.34 -21.39
CA GLU A 459 44.05 -3.46 -22.58
C GLU A 459 45.21 -2.45 -22.55
N GLY A 460 46.06 -2.46 -21.51
CA GLY A 460 47.25 -1.61 -21.41
C GLY A 460 46.97 -0.32 -20.65
N TRP A 461 47.16 0.83 -21.32
CA TRP A 461 46.79 2.15 -20.82
C TRP A 461 45.71 2.74 -21.74
N ILE A 462 44.51 2.95 -21.19
CA ILE A 462 43.32 3.31 -21.98
C ILE A 462 42.65 4.60 -21.45
N PRO A 463 42.04 5.45 -22.30
CA PRO A 463 41.36 6.65 -21.84
C PRO A 463 40.24 6.35 -20.84
N LEU A 464 40.01 7.25 -19.87
CA LEU A 464 38.89 7.19 -18.92
C LEU A 464 37.56 6.92 -19.63
N ARG A 465 37.30 7.61 -20.76
CA ARG A 465 36.10 7.39 -21.59
C ARG A 465 35.96 5.93 -22.02
N THR A 466 37.04 5.28 -22.42
CA THR A 466 37.06 3.86 -22.83
C THR A 466 36.86 2.95 -21.63
N ALA A 467 37.61 3.16 -20.55
CA ALA A 467 37.53 2.37 -19.32
C ALA A 467 36.13 2.36 -18.69
N LEU A 468 35.46 3.53 -18.66
CA LEU A 468 34.08 3.66 -18.17
C LEU A 468 33.06 3.07 -19.15
N ALA A 469 33.24 3.24 -20.46
CA ALA A 469 32.36 2.66 -21.48
C ALA A 469 32.37 1.12 -21.48
N GLN A 470 33.53 0.51 -21.32
CA GLN A 470 33.76 -0.95 -21.20
C GLN A 470 33.54 -1.48 -19.78
N SER A 471 33.32 -0.61 -18.80
CA SER A 471 33.18 -0.97 -17.38
C SER A 471 34.38 -1.69 -16.74
N ARG A 472 35.62 -1.41 -17.18
CA ARG A 472 36.84 -2.05 -16.67
C ARG A 472 37.00 -1.87 -15.15
N ASN A 473 37.58 -2.86 -14.48
CA ASN A 473 37.83 -2.94 -13.04
C ASN A 473 39.14 -2.25 -12.66
N LEU A 474 40.26 -2.62 -13.29
CA LEU A 474 41.58 -2.13 -12.88
C LEU A 474 41.72 -0.59 -12.96
N PRO A 475 41.29 0.09 -14.05
CA PRO A 475 41.25 1.55 -14.11
C PRO A 475 40.46 2.21 -12.96
N ALA A 476 39.32 1.64 -12.58
CA ALA A 476 38.47 2.19 -11.52
C ALA A 476 39.09 2.00 -10.13
N LEU A 477 39.78 0.88 -9.90
CA LEU A 477 40.49 0.58 -8.65
C LEU A 477 41.72 1.49 -8.48
N TRP A 478 42.51 1.68 -9.54
CA TRP A 478 43.62 2.63 -9.55
C TRP A 478 43.15 4.08 -9.34
N THR A 479 42.04 4.47 -9.95
CA THR A 479 41.44 5.80 -9.78
C THR A 479 41.00 6.03 -8.33
N TYR A 480 40.21 5.12 -7.76
CA TYR A 480 39.79 5.21 -6.34
C TYR A 480 40.99 5.24 -5.38
N SER A 481 42.04 4.47 -5.66
CA SER A 481 43.29 4.47 -4.89
C SER A 481 44.07 5.78 -4.95
N ALA A 482 43.93 6.56 -6.03
CA ALA A 482 44.63 7.83 -6.21
C ALA A 482 43.83 9.02 -5.65
N GLU A 483 42.49 8.99 -5.74
CA GLU A 483 41.62 10.04 -5.21
C GLU A 483 41.51 10.05 -3.68
N GLY A 484 41.52 8.86 -3.07
CA GLY A 484 41.12 8.61 -1.69
C GLY A 484 39.60 8.50 -1.54
N GLY A 485 39.11 7.33 -1.09
CA GLY A 485 37.68 7.00 -1.07
C GLY A 485 36.80 7.92 -0.22
N ALA A 486 37.36 8.70 0.71
CA ALA A 486 36.63 9.75 1.42
C ALA A 486 36.05 10.83 0.48
N ARG A 487 36.73 11.14 -0.64
CA ARG A 487 36.23 12.03 -1.68
C ARG A 487 35.05 11.41 -2.44
N VAL A 488 35.18 10.13 -2.78
CA VAL A 488 34.16 9.36 -3.50
C VAL A 488 32.90 9.22 -2.63
N ALA A 489 33.06 9.02 -1.32
CA ALA A 489 31.98 9.01 -0.35
C ALA A 489 31.28 10.38 -0.23
N ASP A 490 32.03 11.48 -0.09
CA ASP A 490 31.44 12.84 -0.07
C ASP A 490 30.63 13.13 -1.34
N PHE A 491 31.17 12.82 -2.52
CA PHE A 491 30.49 13.00 -3.80
C PHE A 491 29.20 12.15 -3.88
N MET A 492 29.27 10.88 -3.48
CA MET A 492 28.12 9.97 -3.40
C MET A 492 27.03 10.49 -2.43
N HIS A 493 27.42 10.98 -1.26
CA HIS A 493 26.49 11.51 -0.25
C HIS A 493 25.87 12.86 -0.66
N ARG A 494 26.65 13.74 -1.31
CA ARG A 494 26.12 14.99 -1.91
C ARG A 494 25.04 14.71 -2.95
N LEU A 495 25.20 13.65 -3.74
CA LEU A 495 24.20 13.18 -4.70
C LEU A 495 22.96 12.52 -4.06
N GLY A 496 22.92 12.35 -2.74
CA GLY A 496 21.73 11.96 -1.99
C GLY A 496 21.65 10.50 -1.54
N VAL A 497 22.71 9.71 -1.73
CA VAL A 497 22.80 8.34 -1.19
C VAL A 497 23.15 8.38 0.29
N THR A 498 22.37 7.70 1.14
CA THR A 498 22.58 7.67 2.60
C THR A 498 23.34 6.42 3.08
N ALA A 499 23.50 5.42 2.21
CA ALA A 499 24.20 4.18 2.50
C ALA A 499 25.64 4.38 3.04
N SER A 500 25.91 3.80 4.21
CA SER A 500 27.26 3.74 4.79
C SER A 500 28.12 2.68 4.09
N LEU A 501 29.35 3.07 3.74
CA LEU A 501 30.36 2.18 3.15
C LEU A 501 31.08 1.38 4.25
N GLU A 502 31.27 0.07 4.07
CA GLU A 502 31.88 -0.83 5.07
C GLU A 502 33.35 -0.48 5.31
N ASN A 503 34.09 -0.19 4.24
CA ASN A 503 35.47 0.27 4.30
C ASN A 503 35.74 1.33 3.24
N VAL A 504 35.52 2.60 3.59
CA VAL A 504 35.76 3.78 2.72
C VAL A 504 37.21 3.93 2.24
N ASN A 505 38.18 3.21 2.82
CA ASN A 505 39.57 3.18 2.35
C ASN A 505 39.89 1.94 1.50
N GLY A 506 38.94 1.01 1.35
CA GLY A 506 39.07 -0.18 0.52
C GLY A 506 38.75 0.12 -0.94
N VAL A 507 39.74 -0.02 -1.83
CA VAL A 507 39.57 0.23 -3.27
C VAL A 507 38.42 -0.58 -3.90
N SER A 508 38.10 -1.75 -3.33
CA SER A 508 37.01 -2.62 -3.77
C SER A 508 35.62 -1.94 -3.75
N THR A 509 35.40 -0.91 -2.94
CA THR A 509 34.13 -0.16 -2.93
C THR A 509 33.78 0.44 -4.30
N THR A 510 34.77 0.77 -5.15
CA THR A 510 34.53 1.20 -6.55
C THR A 510 33.82 0.13 -7.40
N LEU A 511 33.89 -1.15 -6.98
CA LEU A 511 33.22 -2.28 -7.62
C LEU A 511 31.79 -2.52 -7.07
N GLY A 512 31.33 -1.73 -6.09
CA GLY A 512 29.93 -1.72 -5.63
C GLY A 512 29.49 -2.97 -4.85
N HIS A 513 30.34 -3.50 -3.98
CA HIS A 513 29.94 -4.55 -3.01
C HIS A 513 29.10 -3.98 -1.85
N ASP A 514 29.28 -2.70 -1.52
CA ASP A 514 28.54 -1.99 -0.48
C ASP A 514 27.03 -1.90 -0.77
N ALA A 515 26.24 -1.85 0.31
CA ALA A 515 24.79 -1.99 0.28
C ALA A 515 24.06 -0.66 -0.01
N LEU A 516 23.75 -0.37 -1.28
CA LEU A 516 23.07 0.85 -1.72
C LEU A 516 21.61 0.62 -2.10
N SER A 517 20.75 1.58 -1.75
CA SER A 517 19.35 1.62 -2.18
C SER A 517 19.26 1.86 -3.69
N MET A 518 18.47 1.07 -4.43
CA MET A 518 18.21 1.31 -5.86
C MET A 518 17.51 2.66 -6.07
N ALA A 519 16.62 3.07 -5.15
CA ALA A 519 15.93 4.35 -5.24
C ALA A 519 16.86 5.55 -5.07
N GLU A 520 17.75 5.53 -4.06
CA GLU A 520 18.77 6.58 -3.90
C GLU A 520 19.79 6.57 -5.04
N HIS A 521 20.23 5.39 -5.49
CA HIS A 521 21.20 5.24 -6.57
C HIS A 521 20.62 5.76 -7.90
N LEU A 522 19.33 5.54 -8.17
CA LEU A 522 18.62 6.13 -9.31
C LEU A 522 18.49 7.65 -9.18
N ALA A 523 18.08 8.16 -8.00
CA ALA A 523 17.97 9.59 -7.74
C ALA A 523 19.31 10.35 -7.90
N ALA A 524 20.41 9.71 -7.51
CA ALA A 524 21.77 10.21 -7.72
C ALA A 524 22.16 10.27 -9.20
N TYR A 525 21.71 9.31 -10.03
CA TYR A 525 21.92 9.37 -11.48
C TYR A 525 21.15 10.51 -12.14
N SER A 526 19.95 10.82 -11.65
CA SER A 526 19.13 11.95 -12.14
C SER A 526 19.83 13.31 -12.05
N ALA A 527 20.75 13.49 -11.10
CA ALA A 527 21.55 14.71 -10.99
C ALA A 527 22.49 14.94 -12.19
N PHE A 528 22.91 13.88 -12.90
CA PHE A 528 23.68 14.04 -14.15
C PHE A 528 22.78 14.55 -15.29
N ASP A 529 21.51 14.15 -15.31
CA ASP A 529 20.52 14.52 -16.32
C ASP A 529 20.03 15.98 -16.16
N ASN A 530 19.60 16.33 -14.94
CA ASN A 530 18.87 17.56 -14.64
C ASN A 530 19.76 18.81 -14.48
N GLY A 531 21.06 18.71 -14.78
CA GLY A 531 22.02 19.80 -14.63
C GLY A 531 22.61 19.98 -13.23
N GLY A 532 22.66 18.91 -12.43
CA GLY A 532 23.40 18.85 -11.16
C GLY A 532 22.58 19.02 -9.89
N TYR A 533 21.25 18.98 -9.97
CA TYR A 533 20.36 19.09 -8.83
C TYR A 533 20.16 17.74 -8.14
N ARG A 534 20.35 17.72 -6.81
CA ARG A 534 20.02 16.55 -5.99
C ARG A 534 18.50 16.35 -5.99
N VAL A 535 18.09 15.13 -6.26
CA VAL A 535 16.71 14.66 -6.23
C VAL A 535 16.56 13.63 -5.11
N SER A 536 15.34 13.39 -4.63
CA SER A 536 15.06 12.34 -3.65
C SER A 536 13.77 11.60 -4.06
N PRO A 537 13.69 10.26 -3.91
CA PRO A 537 12.50 9.51 -4.30
C PRO A 537 11.25 9.97 -3.55
N HIS A 538 10.17 10.23 -4.29
CA HIS A 538 8.93 10.79 -3.76
C HIS A 538 7.70 10.07 -4.32
N SER A 539 6.70 9.78 -3.47
CA SER A 539 5.55 8.93 -3.82
C SER A 539 4.16 9.56 -3.62
N VAL A 540 4.03 10.72 -2.97
CA VAL A 540 2.75 11.27 -2.48
C VAL A 540 2.59 12.73 -2.88
N LEU A 541 1.97 12.96 -4.04
CA LEU A 541 1.66 14.30 -4.56
C LEU A 541 0.77 15.13 -3.62
N LYS A 542 -0.17 14.48 -2.91
CA LYS A 542 -1.12 15.16 -2.03
C LYS A 542 -1.71 14.23 -0.98
N VAL A 543 -1.98 14.76 0.21
CA VAL A 543 -2.84 14.14 1.24
C VAL A 543 -3.95 15.11 1.62
N THR A 544 -5.21 14.65 1.60
CA THR A 544 -6.36 15.39 2.15
C THR A 544 -7.14 14.60 3.18
N ASP A 545 -7.76 15.31 4.13
CA ASP A 545 -8.71 14.72 5.09
C ASP A 545 -10.12 14.53 4.46
N PRO A 546 -11.08 13.88 5.16
CA PRO A 546 -12.46 13.71 4.69
C PRO A 546 -13.25 15.01 4.46
N ALA A 547 -12.80 16.14 5.02
CA ALA A 547 -13.40 17.46 4.79
C ALA A 547 -12.79 18.19 3.58
N GLY A 548 -11.78 17.61 2.93
CA GLY A 548 -11.08 18.16 1.78
C GLY A 548 -9.94 19.12 2.14
N ASN A 549 -9.59 19.25 3.42
CA ASN A 549 -8.44 20.06 3.83
C ASN A 549 -7.14 19.40 3.36
N VAL A 550 -6.19 20.20 2.88
CA VAL A 550 -4.89 19.71 2.41
C VAL A 550 -3.94 19.57 3.60
N LEU A 551 -3.57 18.33 3.94
CA LEU A 551 -2.60 18.01 4.98
C LEU A 551 -1.16 18.03 4.44
N GLU A 552 -1.00 17.72 3.15
CA GLU A 552 0.26 17.75 2.43
C GLU A 552 0.01 17.98 0.93
N SER A 553 0.91 18.71 0.28
CA SER A 553 1.01 18.84 -1.16
C SER A 553 2.49 18.87 -1.54
N PHE A 554 2.87 18.16 -2.59
CA PHE A 554 4.21 18.22 -3.15
C PHE A 554 4.47 19.58 -3.81
N ASP A 555 5.70 20.08 -3.68
CA ASP A 555 6.23 21.19 -4.47
C ASP A 555 7.59 20.76 -5.05
N PRO A 556 7.71 20.54 -6.37
CA PRO A 556 8.96 20.14 -7.02
C PRO A 556 10.03 21.25 -7.00
N SER A 557 9.70 22.47 -6.56
CA SER A 557 10.65 23.56 -6.33
C SER A 557 11.29 23.51 -4.94
N ALA A 558 10.61 22.91 -3.96
CA ALA A 558 11.04 22.89 -2.57
C ALA A 558 12.29 22.02 -2.39
N GLY A 559 13.30 22.55 -1.68
CA GLY A 559 14.51 21.78 -1.37
C GLY A 559 15.44 21.48 -2.56
N ARG A 560 15.23 22.08 -3.74
CA ARG A 560 16.15 21.96 -4.88
C ARG A 560 17.53 22.53 -4.52
N VAL A 561 18.53 21.65 -4.44
CA VAL A 561 19.95 22.00 -4.21
C VAL A 561 20.78 21.51 -5.39
N GLN A 562 21.55 22.40 -6.01
CA GLN A 562 22.58 22.01 -6.99
C GLN A 562 23.82 21.55 -6.23
N VAL A 563 24.24 20.30 -6.45
CA VAL A 563 25.29 19.59 -5.67
C VAL A 563 26.53 19.22 -6.48
N ILE A 564 26.41 19.28 -7.81
CA ILE A 564 27.50 19.24 -8.79
C ILE A 564 27.28 20.34 -9.84
N SER A 565 28.31 20.76 -10.56
CA SER A 565 28.16 21.77 -11.63
C SER A 565 27.36 21.21 -12.83
N PRO A 566 26.65 22.06 -13.59
CA PRO A 566 25.96 21.62 -14.80
C PRO A 566 26.94 21.13 -15.87
N ASP A 567 28.17 21.64 -15.86
CA ASP A 567 29.25 21.19 -16.75
C ASP A 567 29.70 19.76 -16.40
N LEU A 568 29.89 19.43 -15.11
CA LEU A 568 30.18 18.05 -14.68
C LEU A 568 29.00 17.11 -14.96
N ALA A 569 27.77 17.56 -14.72
CA ALA A 569 26.55 16.80 -15.03
C ALA A 569 26.48 16.43 -16.53
N TYR A 570 26.72 17.41 -17.42
CA TYR A 570 26.78 17.17 -18.86
C TYR A 570 27.95 16.25 -19.26
N LEU A 571 29.14 16.42 -18.65
CA LEU A 571 30.31 15.59 -18.96
C LEU A 571 30.10 14.13 -18.55
N MET A 572 29.56 13.90 -17.36
CA MET A 572 29.17 12.57 -16.88
C MET A 572 28.09 11.96 -17.78
N THR A 573 27.11 12.75 -18.22
CA THR A 573 26.10 12.31 -19.19
C THR A 573 26.73 11.85 -20.50
N ASP A 574 27.66 12.60 -21.10
CA ASP A 574 28.25 12.19 -22.38
C ASP A 574 29.18 10.96 -22.25
N LEU A 575 29.90 10.83 -21.13
CA LEU A 575 30.63 9.61 -20.79
C LEU A 575 29.68 8.40 -20.66
N LEU A 576 28.53 8.58 -19.98
CA LEU A 576 27.50 7.56 -19.78
C LEU A 576 26.68 7.23 -21.03
N ARG A 577 26.82 7.97 -22.13
CA ARG A 577 26.36 7.52 -23.46
C ARG A 577 27.26 6.41 -24.05
N GLY A 578 28.47 6.23 -23.51
CA GLY A 578 29.43 5.20 -23.93
C GLY A 578 28.91 3.76 -23.78
N PRO A 579 28.55 3.30 -22.57
CA PRO A 579 28.00 1.95 -22.36
C PRO A 579 26.73 1.69 -23.20
N VAL A 580 25.85 2.69 -23.32
CA VAL A 580 24.61 2.59 -24.13
C VAL A 580 24.93 2.31 -25.61
N LYS A 581 25.89 3.03 -26.19
CA LYS A 581 26.35 2.81 -27.58
C LYS A 581 27.02 1.45 -27.76
N LEU A 582 27.79 1.00 -26.77
CA LEU A 582 28.54 -0.26 -26.84
C LEU A 582 27.63 -1.49 -26.74
N TYR A 583 26.62 -1.45 -25.85
CA TYR A 583 25.85 -2.65 -25.48
C TYR A 583 24.37 -2.64 -25.92
N LEU A 584 23.72 -1.47 -26.06
CA LEU A 584 22.28 -1.39 -26.40
C LEU A 584 22.01 -1.13 -27.90
N GLY A 585 23.08 -1.06 -28.70
CA GLY A 585 23.05 -0.96 -30.16
C GLY A 585 22.49 0.38 -30.65
N ALA A 586 21.51 0.33 -31.57
CA ALA A 586 20.90 1.52 -32.17
C ALA A 586 20.30 2.52 -31.15
N LEU A 587 20.06 2.11 -29.90
CA LEU A 587 19.63 3.01 -28.83
C LEU A 587 20.69 4.06 -28.46
N GLY A 588 21.98 3.78 -28.68
CA GLY A 588 23.07 4.74 -28.48
C GLY A 588 23.06 5.97 -29.41
N ASN A 589 22.19 5.96 -30.43
CA ASN A 589 21.93 7.11 -31.30
C ASN A 589 20.81 8.04 -30.75
N ARG A 590 20.13 7.65 -29.66
CA ARG A 590 19.13 8.47 -28.95
C ARG A 590 19.81 9.28 -27.83
N PRO A 591 19.12 10.30 -27.25
CA PRO A 591 19.55 10.94 -26.01
C PRO A 591 19.29 10.00 -24.82
N VAL A 592 20.15 9.00 -24.68
CA VAL A 592 20.11 7.96 -23.64
C VAL A 592 21.51 7.81 -23.05
N ALA A 593 21.61 7.88 -21.73
CA ALA A 593 22.82 7.63 -20.96
C ALA A 593 22.55 6.53 -19.92
N GLY A 594 23.57 5.79 -19.49
CA GLY A 594 23.39 4.74 -18.48
C GLY A 594 24.61 3.87 -18.24
N LYS A 595 24.52 3.03 -17.22
CA LYS A 595 25.59 2.16 -16.74
C LYS A 595 25.05 0.83 -16.22
N SER A 596 25.76 -0.23 -16.60
CA SER A 596 25.64 -1.58 -16.08
C SER A 596 26.25 -1.72 -14.68
N GLY A 597 25.60 -2.52 -13.83
CA GLY A 597 26.17 -3.04 -12.59
C GLY A 597 26.05 -4.56 -12.56
N THR A 598 27.14 -5.23 -12.19
CA THR A 598 27.21 -6.68 -11.98
C THR A 598 27.94 -6.90 -10.66
N THR A 599 27.37 -7.71 -9.78
CA THR A 599 28.05 -8.14 -8.54
C THR A 599 29.08 -9.21 -8.85
N GLU A 600 30.28 -9.17 -8.25
CA GLU A 600 31.34 -10.18 -8.44
C GLU A 600 30.88 -11.63 -8.12
N ALA A 601 29.92 -11.80 -7.22
CA ALA A 601 29.32 -13.10 -6.88
C ALA A 601 28.17 -13.54 -7.84
N TYR A 602 27.84 -12.75 -8.86
CA TYR A 602 26.68 -12.92 -9.75
C TYR A 602 25.33 -13.09 -9.02
N THR A 603 25.21 -12.60 -7.78
CA THR A 603 23.97 -12.62 -6.99
C THR A 603 22.88 -11.75 -7.59
N GLY A 604 23.25 -10.79 -8.43
CA GLY A 604 22.38 -10.24 -9.47
C GLY A 604 23.07 -9.20 -10.34
N SER A 605 22.26 -8.58 -11.18
CA SER A 605 22.69 -7.61 -12.18
C SER A 605 21.70 -6.45 -12.23
N ILE A 606 22.19 -5.24 -12.50
CA ILE A 606 21.41 -4.01 -12.58
C ILE A 606 21.80 -3.21 -13.83
N PHE A 607 20.85 -2.48 -14.40
CA PHE A 607 21.13 -1.41 -15.35
C PHE A 607 20.41 -0.14 -14.88
N ILE A 608 21.15 0.95 -14.73
CA ILE A 608 20.61 2.28 -14.42
C ILE A 608 20.89 3.20 -15.60
N GLY A 609 19.87 3.88 -16.09
CA GLY A 609 20.02 4.84 -17.17
C GLY A 609 18.89 5.85 -17.19
N TYR A 610 19.05 6.87 -18.02
CA TYR A 610 18.12 7.98 -18.10
C TYR A 610 18.09 8.62 -19.49
N THR A 611 17.01 9.35 -19.70
CA THR A 611 16.78 10.33 -20.75
C THR A 611 16.39 11.66 -20.08
N PRO A 612 16.42 12.80 -20.80
CA PRO A 612 16.05 14.14 -20.29
C PRO A 612 14.66 14.32 -19.66
N ASN A 613 13.86 13.26 -19.55
CA ASN A 613 12.53 13.27 -18.96
C ASN A 613 12.18 11.97 -18.19
N LEU A 614 13.09 10.99 -18.10
CA LEU A 614 12.81 9.70 -17.47
C LEU A 614 14.10 9.01 -16.99
N ALA A 615 14.18 8.70 -15.69
CA ALA A 615 15.23 7.89 -15.10
C ALA A 615 14.68 6.50 -14.77
N VAL A 616 15.41 5.44 -15.13
CA VAL A 616 14.98 4.04 -14.95
C VAL A 616 16.12 3.21 -14.37
N ALA A 617 15.85 2.49 -13.28
CA ALA A 617 16.70 1.39 -12.80
C ALA A 617 15.95 0.06 -13.00
N ALA A 618 16.64 -0.97 -13.47
CA ALA A 618 16.10 -2.32 -13.59
C ALA A 618 17.12 -3.37 -13.14
N SER A 619 16.68 -4.45 -12.50
CA SER A 619 17.54 -5.54 -12.02
C SER A 619 16.94 -6.94 -12.25
N LEU A 620 17.82 -7.95 -12.32
CA LEU A 620 17.48 -9.38 -12.38
C LEU A 620 18.39 -10.17 -11.44
N MET A 621 17.84 -11.20 -10.78
CA MET A 621 18.54 -11.98 -9.74
C MET A 621 17.89 -13.34 -9.47
N HIS A 622 18.47 -14.11 -8.54
CA HIS A 622 17.86 -15.29 -7.94
C HIS A 622 17.67 -15.08 -6.43
N ILE A 623 16.43 -15.28 -5.95
CA ILE A 623 16.10 -15.27 -4.54
C ILE A 623 15.41 -16.59 -4.13
N ASP A 624 15.83 -17.15 -3.00
CA ASP A 624 15.20 -18.27 -2.31
C ASP A 624 14.45 -17.81 -1.05
N ALA A 625 13.28 -18.40 -0.79
CA ALA A 625 12.61 -18.30 0.51
C ALA A 625 13.45 -18.90 1.65
N GLY A 626 14.20 -19.97 1.38
CA GLY A 626 14.97 -20.70 2.39
C GLY A 626 16.28 -20.03 2.81
N PRO A 627 16.91 -20.49 3.90
CA PRO A 627 18.26 -20.07 4.31
C PRO A 627 19.38 -20.81 3.53
N THR A 628 19.03 -21.50 2.45
CA THR A 628 19.95 -22.30 1.63
C THR A 628 19.70 -22.00 0.17
N CYS A 629 20.73 -21.48 -0.50
CA CYS A 629 20.67 -21.15 -1.92
C CYS A 629 20.61 -22.40 -2.81
N LYS A 630 19.65 -22.43 -3.75
CA LYS A 630 19.32 -23.58 -4.61
C LYS A 630 19.44 -23.31 -6.11
N SER A 631 19.97 -22.16 -6.52
CA SER A 631 20.14 -21.78 -7.93
C SER A 631 20.98 -22.74 -8.79
N GLY A 632 21.72 -23.67 -8.15
CA GLY A 632 22.72 -24.54 -8.81
C GLY A 632 24.10 -23.90 -8.98
N TYR A 633 24.19 -22.56 -8.91
CA TYR A 633 25.41 -21.80 -9.18
C TYR A 633 26.13 -21.29 -7.92
N ALA A 634 25.68 -21.67 -6.72
CA ALA A 634 26.26 -21.31 -5.43
C ALA A 634 27.77 -21.64 -5.25
N ARG A 635 28.37 -22.42 -6.16
CA ARG A 635 29.82 -22.73 -6.18
C ARG A 635 30.66 -21.79 -7.05
N LEU A 636 30.05 -20.90 -7.84
CA LEU A 636 30.80 -19.90 -8.64
C LEU A 636 31.45 -18.83 -7.75
N ALA A 637 30.80 -18.48 -6.64
CA ALA A 637 31.29 -17.49 -5.69
C ALA A 637 32.19 -18.14 -4.62
N THR A 638 33.41 -18.54 -5.00
CA THR A 638 34.36 -19.22 -4.09
C THR A 638 34.81 -18.36 -2.91
N ASN A 639 34.77 -17.03 -3.08
CA ASN A 639 35.30 -16.05 -2.11
C ASN A 639 34.20 -15.23 -1.41
N PHE A 640 32.94 -15.36 -1.85
CA PHE A 640 31.78 -14.64 -1.32
C PHE A 640 30.65 -15.65 -1.06
N PRO A 641 30.46 -16.14 0.19
CA PRO A 641 29.40 -17.08 0.48
C PRO A 641 28.02 -16.46 0.20
N PRO A 642 27.09 -17.19 -0.44
CA PRO A 642 25.76 -16.66 -0.74
C PRO A 642 25.03 -16.26 0.55
N SER A 643 24.38 -15.09 0.55
CA SER A 643 23.79 -14.46 1.74
C SER A 643 22.44 -15.07 2.14
N GLY A 644 22.40 -16.40 2.28
CA GLY A 644 21.27 -17.22 2.72
C GLY A 644 20.15 -17.34 1.69
N TRP A 645 19.59 -16.21 1.28
CA TRP A 645 18.43 -16.08 0.39
C TRP A 645 18.77 -15.43 -0.96
N GLN A 646 19.82 -14.62 -1.09
CA GLN A 646 20.31 -14.19 -2.41
C GLN A 646 21.26 -15.25 -2.97
N CYS A 647 21.08 -15.57 -4.25
CA CYS A 647 21.80 -16.64 -4.93
C CYS A 647 22.58 -16.14 -6.14
N PRO A 648 23.81 -16.63 -6.35
CA PRO A 648 24.47 -16.54 -7.66
C PRO A 648 23.56 -17.10 -8.76
N THR A 649 23.41 -16.33 -9.82
CA THR A 649 22.93 -16.80 -11.13
C THR A 649 24.07 -17.52 -11.87
N SER A 650 23.79 -18.13 -13.02
CA SER A 650 24.86 -18.32 -14.01
C SER A 650 25.22 -16.94 -14.58
N VAL A 651 26.51 -16.67 -14.84
CA VAL A 651 27.05 -15.40 -15.39
C VAL A 651 26.00 -14.57 -16.13
N LEU A 652 25.57 -13.49 -15.48
CA LEU A 652 24.59 -12.52 -15.92
C LEU A 652 25.20 -11.13 -15.73
N PHE A 653 25.19 -10.30 -16.76
CA PHE A 653 25.79 -8.97 -16.72
C PHE A 653 24.71 -7.88 -16.64
N GLY A 654 25.04 -6.69 -16.13
CA GLY A 654 24.12 -5.55 -16.17
C GLY A 654 23.65 -5.20 -17.59
N GLU A 655 24.47 -5.50 -18.59
CA GLU A 655 24.20 -5.44 -20.02
C GLU A 655 23.03 -6.37 -20.44
N ASP A 656 22.91 -7.58 -19.87
CA ASP A 656 21.78 -8.48 -20.12
C ASP A 656 20.46 -7.87 -19.61
N VAL A 657 20.50 -7.19 -18.47
CA VAL A 657 19.33 -6.46 -17.92
C VAL A 657 19.01 -5.24 -18.78
N GLY A 658 20.05 -4.52 -19.22
CA GLY A 658 19.98 -3.42 -20.16
C GLY A 658 19.25 -3.80 -21.45
N ILE A 659 19.66 -4.91 -22.08
CA ILE A 659 19.09 -5.44 -23.33
C ILE A 659 17.71 -6.07 -23.11
N GLY A 660 17.53 -6.81 -22.01
CA GLY A 660 16.42 -7.75 -21.83
C GLY A 660 15.24 -7.26 -21.00
N VAL A 661 15.37 -6.13 -20.28
CA VAL A 661 14.32 -5.52 -19.44
C VAL A 661 14.26 -4.00 -19.65
N TRP A 662 15.39 -3.33 -19.45
CA TRP A 662 15.47 -1.87 -19.39
C TRP A 662 15.14 -1.21 -20.73
N LYS A 663 15.78 -1.67 -21.81
CA LYS A 663 15.52 -1.21 -23.18
C LYS A 663 14.09 -1.52 -23.65
N PRO A 664 13.55 -2.75 -23.51
CA PRO A 664 12.14 -3.03 -23.82
C PRO A 664 11.15 -2.08 -23.15
N PHE A 665 11.39 -1.67 -21.90
CA PHE A 665 10.57 -0.67 -21.23
C PHE A 665 10.66 0.71 -21.89
N LEU A 666 11.86 1.20 -22.22
CA LEU A 666 12.01 2.47 -22.97
C LEU A 666 11.41 2.40 -24.37
N ASP A 667 11.65 1.32 -25.12
CA ASP A 667 11.11 1.13 -26.47
C ASP A 667 9.56 1.07 -26.44
N ALA A 668 8.97 0.51 -25.37
CA ALA A 668 7.52 0.54 -25.14
C ALA A 668 7.01 1.94 -24.77
N TYR A 669 7.66 2.65 -23.83
CA TYR A 669 7.28 4.01 -23.42
C TYR A 669 7.34 4.99 -24.59
N TYR A 670 8.44 5.01 -25.33
CA TYR A 670 8.63 5.85 -26.52
C TYR A 670 7.97 5.30 -27.81
N SER A 671 7.13 4.26 -27.71
CA SER A 671 6.20 3.90 -28.78
C SER A 671 4.96 4.82 -28.81
N SER A 672 4.60 5.39 -27.65
CA SER A 672 3.50 6.35 -27.48
C SER A 672 3.95 7.77 -27.12
N HIS A 673 5.18 7.93 -26.61
CA HIS A 673 5.75 9.23 -26.23
C HIS A 673 6.79 9.73 -27.23
N SER A 674 6.86 11.05 -27.42
CA SER A 674 7.93 11.68 -28.21
C SER A 674 9.28 11.56 -27.48
N TRP A 675 10.33 11.21 -28.22
CA TRP A 675 11.70 11.30 -27.71
C TRP A 675 12.06 12.75 -27.36
N PRO A 676 12.69 13.02 -26.20
CA PRO A 676 13.13 14.35 -25.83
C PRO A 676 14.26 14.87 -26.75
N ALA A 677 14.51 16.17 -26.70
CA ALA A 677 15.69 16.77 -27.31
C ALA A 677 16.97 16.34 -26.56
N ALA A 678 18.10 16.23 -27.25
CA ALA A 678 19.37 15.91 -26.61
C ALA A 678 19.88 17.07 -25.72
N TRP A 679 20.62 16.71 -24.66
CA TRP A 679 21.30 17.65 -23.78
C TRP A 679 22.15 18.65 -24.57
N LYS A 680 22.17 19.91 -24.11
CA LYS A 680 22.98 20.99 -24.70
C LYS A 680 24.20 21.22 -23.83
N ALA A 681 25.38 21.33 -24.44
CA ALA A 681 26.62 21.64 -23.73
C ALA A 681 26.53 23.01 -23.04
N PRO A 682 26.71 23.09 -21.70
CA PRO A 682 26.85 24.37 -20.99
C PRO A 682 28.21 25.04 -21.27
N PHE A 683 28.36 26.30 -20.85
CA PHE A 683 29.49 27.17 -21.22
C PHE A 683 30.86 26.76 -20.64
N GLY A 684 30.88 25.94 -19.58
CA GLY A 684 32.10 25.35 -19.02
C GLY A 684 32.55 24.08 -19.75
N ILE A 685 31.84 23.62 -20.78
CA ILE A 685 32.31 22.55 -21.68
C ILE A 685 33.10 23.17 -22.83
N VAL A 686 34.33 22.69 -23.01
CA VAL A 686 35.21 23.02 -24.13
C VAL A 686 35.63 21.75 -24.86
N THR A 687 36.04 21.91 -26.13
CA THR A 687 36.37 20.80 -27.02
C THR A 687 37.78 21.00 -27.58
N HIS A 688 38.64 20.00 -27.43
CA HIS A 688 40.02 20.04 -27.92
C HIS A 688 40.34 18.85 -28.84
N GLN A 689 41.42 18.99 -29.62
CA GLN A 689 42.08 17.86 -30.27
C GLN A 689 43.17 17.32 -29.34
N VAL A 690 43.09 16.04 -29.01
CA VAL A 690 44.04 15.33 -28.15
C VAL A 690 44.59 14.09 -28.83
N CYS A 691 45.82 13.71 -28.52
CA CYS A 691 46.43 12.52 -29.11
C CYS A 691 46.14 11.25 -28.31
N LYS A 692 46.28 10.09 -28.95
CA LYS A 692 46.10 8.77 -28.30
C LYS A 692 47.27 8.35 -27.41
N TYR A 693 48.39 9.06 -27.46
CA TYR A 693 49.64 8.68 -26.79
C TYR A 693 49.63 9.02 -25.29
N ASP A 694 49.14 10.20 -24.91
CA ASP A 694 49.02 10.62 -23.50
C ASP A 694 47.76 11.44 -23.18
N GLY A 695 46.89 11.69 -24.16
CA GLY A 695 45.76 12.62 -24.00
C GLY A 695 46.15 14.10 -24.06
N GLY A 696 47.41 14.42 -24.37
CA GLY A 696 47.89 15.80 -24.54
C GLY A 696 47.37 16.46 -25.81
N LEU A 697 47.36 17.80 -25.80
CA LEU A 697 46.89 18.65 -26.90
C LEU A 697 47.70 18.39 -28.19
N VAL A 698 47.03 18.36 -29.34
CA VAL A 698 47.70 18.17 -30.64
C VAL A 698 46.98 18.93 -31.77
N GLY A 699 47.73 19.54 -32.68
CA GLY A 699 47.16 20.32 -33.79
C GLY A 699 46.54 19.47 -34.92
N THR A 700 47.07 18.28 -35.17
CA THR A 700 46.65 17.37 -36.25
C THR A 700 46.87 15.90 -35.86
N GLY A 701 46.07 14.98 -36.40
CA GLY A 701 46.22 13.54 -36.17
C GLY A 701 45.75 13.03 -34.80
N GLY A 702 45.11 13.89 -34.00
CA GLY A 702 44.44 13.52 -32.76
C GLY A 702 43.01 13.00 -32.95
N TYR A 703 42.24 13.04 -31.87
CA TYR A 703 40.80 12.87 -31.85
C TYR A 703 40.14 14.01 -31.06
N THR A 704 38.87 14.27 -31.37
CA THR A 704 38.04 15.26 -30.67
C THR A 704 37.60 14.73 -29.31
N GLU A 705 37.82 15.50 -28.25
CA GLU A 705 37.34 15.18 -26.89
C GLU A 705 36.85 16.46 -26.17
N ILE A 706 35.95 16.29 -25.19
CA ILE A 706 35.37 17.37 -24.39
C ILE A 706 35.92 17.40 -22.97
N PHE A 707 35.99 18.60 -22.37
CA PHE A 707 36.69 18.86 -21.11
C PHE A 707 35.98 19.91 -20.25
N LEU A 708 36.21 19.87 -18.93
CA LEU A 708 35.79 20.93 -18.00
C LEU A 708 36.76 22.12 -18.07
N LYS A 709 36.27 23.24 -18.57
CA LYS A 709 37.04 24.49 -18.75
C LYS A 709 37.68 24.96 -17.45
N GLY A 710 39.01 25.15 -17.47
CA GLY A 710 39.80 25.62 -16.34
C GLY A 710 39.97 24.63 -15.17
N VAL A 711 39.43 23.41 -15.27
CA VAL A 711 39.50 22.38 -14.21
C VAL A 711 40.08 21.07 -14.72
N GLY A 712 39.64 20.61 -15.89
CA GLY A 712 39.99 19.31 -16.47
C GLY A 712 40.43 19.40 -17.93
N GLU A 713 41.07 20.51 -18.33
CA GLU A 713 41.71 20.65 -19.65
C GLU A 713 43.16 20.13 -19.59
N PRO A 714 43.66 19.37 -20.59
CA PRO A 714 45.07 18.98 -20.65
C PRO A 714 45.96 20.21 -20.84
N ASN A 715 46.82 20.49 -19.85
CA ASN A 715 47.73 21.64 -19.86
C ASN A 715 49.11 21.35 -20.53
N TYR A 716 49.25 20.18 -21.14
CA TYR A 716 50.44 19.72 -21.87
C TYR A 716 50.13 19.41 -23.34
N GLN A 717 51.15 19.55 -24.19
CA GLN A 717 51.11 19.06 -25.57
C GLN A 717 51.35 17.54 -25.60
N CYS A 718 50.91 16.88 -26.66
CA CYS A 718 51.13 15.45 -26.87
C CYS A 718 52.62 15.06 -26.74
N GLY A 719 52.90 14.03 -25.95
CA GLY A 719 54.25 13.62 -25.57
C GLY A 719 54.75 14.24 -24.26
N GLY A 720 53.99 15.14 -23.66
CA GLY A 720 54.34 15.83 -22.41
C GLY A 720 54.03 15.03 -21.13
N ASN A 721 53.20 13.99 -21.19
CA ASN A 721 52.82 13.16 -20.05
C ASN A 721 52.81 11.65 -20.38
N PRO A 722 53.94 11.08 -20.87
CA PRO A 722 54.00 9.68 -21.28
C PRO A 722 53.68 8.72 -20.12
N TYR A 723 52.87 7.69 -20.38
CA TYR A 723 52.59 6.67 -19.38
C TYR A 723 53.81 5.75 -19.12
N PRO A 724 53.90 5.12 -17.93
CA PRO A 724 55.06 4.32 -17.54
C PRO A 724 55.46 3.24 -18.54
N GLY A 725 56.67 3.37 -19.08
CA GLY A 725 57.29 2.41 -20.00
C GLY A 725 57.29 2.82 -21.47
N GLU A 726 56.68 3.95 -21.84
CA GLU A 726 56.57 4.33 -23.26
C GLU A 726 57.85 4.79 -23.94
N THR A 727 57.84 4.62 -25.28
CA THR A 727 58.84 5.17 -26.17
C THR A 727 58.58 6.68 -26.40
N PRO A 728 59.60 7.54 -26.47
CA PRO A 728 59.40 8.99 -26.62
C PRO A 728 58.54 9.36 -27.83
N TYR A 729 57.54 10.23 -27.62
CA TYR A 729 56.61 10.64 -28.67
C TYR A 729 57.33 11.25 -29.88
N VAL A 730 57.06 10.68 -31.06
CA VAL A 730 57.48 11.23 -32.35
C VAL A 730 56.26 11.83 -33.05
N ALA A 731 56.25 13.16 -33.18
CA ALA A 731 55.18 13.86 -33.88
C ALA A 731 55.09 13.40 -35.35
N PRO A 732 53.88 13.18 -35.90
CA PRO A 732 53.70 12.91 -37.32
C PRO A 732 54.34 14.01 -38.17
N LEU A 733 55.15 13.63 -39.16
CA LEU A 733 55.68 14.57 -40.14
C LEU A 733 54.50 15.32 -40.82
N PRO A 734 54.55 16.66 -40.95
CA PRO A 734 53.50 17.40 -41.64
C PRO A 734 53.32 16.85 -43.05
N THR A 735 52.10 16.44 -43.40
CA THR A 735 51.76 16.01 -44.75
C THR A 735 52.09 17.16 -45.69
N ALA A 736 53.04 16.96 -46.60
CA ALA A 736 53.47 18.01 -47.52
C ALA A 736 52.26 18.56 -48.28
N LEU A 737 52.09 19.88 -48.28
CA LEU A 737 51.05 20.53 -49.06
C LEU A 737 51.19 20.08 -50.52
N PRO A 738 50.08 19.70 -51.20
CA PRO A 738 50.16 19.31 -52.60
C PRO A 738 50.75 20.47 -53.41
N SER A 739 51.85 20.21 -54.12
CA SER A 739 52.53 21.22 -54.93
C SER A 739 51.51 21.92 -55.84
N PRO A 740 51.53 23.26 -55.94
CA PRO A 740 50.57 23.98 -56.75
C PRO A 740 50.66 23.50 -58.20
N SER A 741 49.54 22.99 -58.73
CA SER A 741 49.46 22.54 -60.12
C SER A 741 49.90 23.68 -61.05
N PRO A 742 50.75 23.42 -62.06
CA PRO A 742 51.20 24.46 -62.97
C PRO A 742 50.00 25.10 -63.67
N SER A 743 49.91 26.42 -63.62
CA SER A 743 48.85 27.16 -64.30
C SER A 743 48.93 26.91 -65.82
N PRO A 744 47.81 26.73 -66.53
CA PRO A 744 47.84 26.61 -67.98
C PRO A 744 48.42 27.87 -68.62
N SER A 745 49.49 27.72 -69.40
CA SER A 745 49.93 28.75 -70.34
C SER A 745 48.91 28.86 -71.47
N HIS A 746 48.53 30.10 -71.81
CA HIS A 746 47.71 30.43 -72.98
C HIS A 746 48.43 30.12 -74.30
#